data_AF-A0A255HNS1-F1
#
_entry.id   AF-A0A255HNS1-F1
#
_cell.length_a   1.000
_cell.length_b   1.000
_cell.length_c   1.000
_cell.angle_alpha   90.00
_cell.angle_beta   90.00
_cell.angle_gamma   90.00
#
_symmetry.space_group_name_H-M   'P 1'
#
loop_
_entity.id
_entity.type
_entity.pdbx_description
1 polymer ?
#
loop_
_entity_poly.entity_id
_entity_poly.type
_entity_poly.pdbx_seq_one_letter_code
_entity_poly.pdbx_strand_id
1 'polypeptide(L)'
;MHATDSAAPPPSDGQQPTQQEIDHIVVLHESGEHGEMEQATRALLELYPASALLWSVLAMALQLQGKDGLAALQKTVELAPGDAETHLHLGNAHMDGGQPDLAMPCFMRALELAPAFAEALSRLGDALQAQGHLKEAAECYRGALELDPALAIAHAGKGDILQAQQQFQAAEASYRQALALAPATADLHRKLGDVQVALNRPEPAMQSYAAALQGDPANAMAHGGLGNVLFRLDRNAQAAASYRAATALPAAIAAHFHGLGRSLHALGETAEAESAYRQAIALDATVAAPMLHYADLLRETRRKEPAIAIYQAALLLEPHNIDALNNLGMALQEDGQLEQALASFRQVAVLAPNNPITHSNIAAVLNTMGQQDAALDSCRRAVKLGPKSTAAHVNLGTCLMEMGRLSEAVSSFETVAKLDPHHRRAHINISAALTRLGRIDKAIAHARQALKINPDWDELHSNLLFYLTHSQDIDVAALLAEHLKYAEHFEAPLRAAWPQHANVRDPERRLRIGFVSADLYNHAVAHFITPILEHLALSPRLEIVIYANSFHDDHVSRHLHGLAHIWRQVEKLTHAELAQLVTSDAIDILIDLSGHTGFNRLPAFARKPAPLQLSWIGYPGTTGLQAMDYFLTDRHLSPPGTLDAQFTEKLLRLPATAPFLPSPDAPDIGPAPALANGYMTFGSFNRAGKLNRSVIARWAKLLRLVPSARMLVAAMPNKQTSDMLRSWFHQEGIASTRLTFYGYTNTRDYLGLHHQVDICLDTSPYTSGTTGFHALWMGVPTLTLRGRTLPGHVTSAILSATGLDEFIALDEADFLAKGQRFASNIDSFSALRPAMRDRMNNAATGQPAVIAQGLELALRSIWRRWCAGLPAISFDVGDTVIAEPAAGD
;
A
#
# COMPACT_ATOMS: atom_id res chain seq x y z
N MET A 1 -47.64 -26.08 -100.56
CA MET A 1 -46.27 -25.80 -101.02
C MET A 1 -45.36 -26.02 -99.82
N HIS A 2 -44.22 -26.67 -100.04
CA HIS A 2 -43.44 -27.46 -99.06
C HIS A 2 -42.75 -26.71 -97.90
N ALA A 3 -42.53 -27.47 -96.81
CA ALA A 3 -41.45 -27.47 -95.79
C ALA A 3 -41.25 -26.21 -94.89
N THR A 4 -41.48 -26.21 -93.57
CA THR A 4 -40.86 -26.89 -92.39
C THR A 4 -39.40 -26.49 -92.07
N ASP A 5 -39.28 -25.80 -90.93
CA ASP A 5 -38.17 -25.68 -89.96
C ASP A 5 -36.82 -26.35 -90.29
N SER A 6 -35.75 -25.54 -90.30
CA SER A 6 -34.38 -26.02 -90.14
C SER A 6 -34.05 -26.14 -88.64
N ALA A 7 -34.39 -27.29 -88.05
CA ALA A 7 -33.75 -27.73 -86.82
C ALA A 7 -32.29 -28.12 -87.14
N ALA A 8 -31.34 -27.47 -86.47
CA ALA A 8 -29.94 -27.87 -86.49
C ALA A 8 -29.80 -29.32 -85.95
N PRO A 9 -28.91 -30.15 -86.51
CA PRO A 9 -28.75 -31.53 -86.06
C PRO A 9 -28.15 -31.57 -84.65
N PRO A 10 -28.46 -32.60 -83.84
CA PRO A 10 -27.78 -32.80 -82.56
C PRO A 10 -26.29 -33.11 -82.83
N PRO A 11 -25.34 -32.52 -82.08
CA PRO A 11 -23.92 -32.74 -82.33
C PRO A 11 -23.45 -34.11 -81.79
N SER A 12 -22.49 -34.69 -82.52
CA SER A 12 -21.80 -35.94 -82.21
C SER A 12 -20.77 -35.80 -81.08
N ASP A 13 -20.51 -36.90 -80.35
CA ASP A 13 -19.62 -37.11 -79.18
C ASP A 13 -18.14 -36.62 -79.26
N GLY A 14 -17.76 -35.78 -80.23
CA GLY A 14 -16.38 -35.32 -80.43
C GLY A 14 -16.21 -33.84 -80.83
N GLN A 15 -17.23 -32.99 -80.72
CA GLN A 15 -17.06 -31.56 -80.98
C GLN A 15 -16.44 -30.84 -79.76
N GLN A 16 -15.39 -30.06 -80.01
CA GLN A 16 -14.85 -29.09 -79.06
C GLN A 16 -15.59 -27.75 -79.19
N PRO A 17 -15.66 -26.94 -78.11
CA PRO A 17 -16.18 -25.58 -78.19
C PRO A 17 -15.42 -24.77 -79.24
N THR A 18 -16.14 -23.91 -79.95
CA THR A 18 -15.57 -23.02 -80.96
C THR A 18 -14.70 -21.94 -80.31
N GLN A 19 -13.74 -21.40 -81.07
CA GLN A 19 -12.86 -20.34 -80.57
C GLN A 19 -13.65 -19.12 -80.06
N GLN A 20 -14.76 -18.78 -80.72
CA GLN A 20 -15.61 -17.65 -80.31
C GLN A 20 -16.29 -17.89 -78.95
N GLU A 21 -16.66 -19.13 -78.63
CA GLU A 21 -17.23 -19.51 -77.34
C GLU A 21 -16.16 -19.50 -76.24
N ILE A 22 -14.94 -19.94 -76.56
CA ILE A 22 -13.79 -19.86 -75.65
C ILE A 22 -13.42 -18.39 -75.37
N ASP A 23 -13.33 -17.56 -76.41
CA ASP A 23 -13.01 -16.13 -76.28
C ASP A 23 -14.04 -15.40 -75.41
N HIS A 24 -15.33 -15.79 -75.50
CA HIS A 24 -16.37 -15.23 -74.63
C HIS A 24 -16.14 -15.56 -73.15
N ILE A 25 -15.79 -16.82 -72.82
CA ILE A 25 -15.42 -17.22 -71.45
C ILE A 25 -14.20 -16.43 -70.97
N VAL A 26 -13.18 -16.26 -71.82
CA VAL A 26 -11.97 -15.50 -71.49
C VAL A 26 -12.32 -14.04 -71.17
N VAL A 27 -13.20 -13.40 -71.93
CA VAL A 27 -13.68 -12.03 -71.64
C VAL A 27 -14.41 -11.97 -70.29
N LEU A 28 -15.24 -12.95 -69.96
CA LEU A 28 -15.92 -13.03 -68.65
C LEU A 28 -14.91 -13.23 -67.49
N HIS A 29 -13.84 -13.98 -67.73
CA HIS A 29 -12.76 -14.15 -66.77
C HIS A 29 -11.97 -12.84 -66.55
N GLU A 30 -11.57 -12.17 -67.63
CA GLU A 30 -10.81 -10.91 -67.57
C GLU A 30 -11.60 -9.74 -66.97
N SER A 31 -12.93 -9.74 -67.15
CA SER A 31 -13.85 -8.75 -66.56
C SER A 31 -14.22 -9.02 -65.10
N GLY A 32 -13.85 -10.19 -64.56
CA GLY A 32 -14.16 -10.58 -63.19
C GLY A 32 -15.62 -11.02 -62.96
N GLU A 33 -16.38 -11.26 -64.03
CA GLU A 33 -17.79 -11.65 -63.98
C GLU A 33 -17.95 -13.16 -63.73
N HIS A 34 -17.44 -13.64 -62.59
CA HIS A 34 -17.30 -15.07 -62.30
C HIS A 34 -18.63 -15.86 -62.26
N GLY A 35 -19.72 -15.20 -61.86
CA GLY A 35 -21.06 -15.81 -61.88
C GLY A 35 -21.61 -16.02 -63.29
N GLU A 36 -21.34 -15.09 -64.21
CA GLU A 36 -21.70 -15.21 -65.62
C GLU A 36 -20.78 -16.20 -66.34
N MET A 37 -19.49 -16.20 -65.98
CA MET A 37 -18.52 -17.21 -66.42
C MET A 37 -18.98 -18.63 -66.06
N GLU A 38 -19.47 -18.85 -64.83
CA GLU A 38 -20.04 -20.15 -64.43
C GLU A 38 -21.26 -20.52 -65.27
N GLN A 39 -22.21 -19.60 -65.46
CA GLN A 39 -23.43 -19.87 -66.22
C GLN A 39 -23.13 -20.17 -67.70
N ALA A 40 -22.28 -19.38 -68.34
CA ALA A 40 -21.86 -19.58 -69.72
C ALA A 40 -21.12 -20.91 -69.89
N THR A 41 -20.24 -21.26 -68.95
CA THR A 41 -19.50 -22.54 -68.99
C THR A 41 -20.44 -23.73 -68.80
N ARG A 42 -21.44 -23.65 -67.90
CA ARG A 42 -22.46 -24.70 -67.73
C ARG A 42 -23.30 -24.90 -68.98
N ALA A 43 -23.73 -23.81 -69.63
CA ALA A 43 -24.49 -23.89 -70.89
C ALA A 43 -23.67 -24.55 -72.00
N LEU A 44 -22.38 -24.25 -72.09
CA LEU A 44 -21.48 -24.91 -73.04
C LEU A 44 -21.22 -26.37 -72.69
N LEU A 45 -21.21 -26.74 -71.41
CA LEU A 45 -21.11 -28.15 -70.99
C LEU A 45 -22.35 -28.98 -71.34
N GLU A 46 -23.53 -28.37 -71.50
CA GLU A 46 -24.70 -29.08 -72.05
C GLU A 46 -24.50 -29.46 -73.52
N LEU A 47 -23.78 -28.62 -74.27
CA LEU A 47 -23.46 -28.83 -75.69
C LEU A 47 -22.21 -29.71 -75.88
N TYR A 48 -21.25 -29.62 -74.97
CA TYR A 48 -19.93 -30.26 -75.06
C TYR A 48 -19.53 -30.99 -73.75
N PRO A 49 -20.29 -32.01 -73.31
CA PRO A 49 -20.11 -32.63 -71.99
C PRO A 49 -18.79 -33.39 -71.82
N ALA A 50 -18.12 -33.77 -72.93
CA ALA A 50 -16.84 -34.47 -72.93
C ALA A 50 -15.61 -33.51 -72.97
N SER A 51 -15.83 -32.19 -72.93
CA SER A 51 -14.73 -31.21 -72.98
C SER A 51 -14.06 -31.05 -71.61
N ALA A 52 -12.88 -31.65 -71.45
CA ALA A 52 -12.05 -31.48 -70.24
C ALA A 52 -11.75 -30.00 -69.96
N LEU A 53 -11.52 -29.19 -71.00
CA LEU A 53 -11.29 -27.75 -70.90
C LEU A 53 -12.46 -27.04 -70.21
N LEU A 54 -13.71 -27.31 -70.62
CA LEU A 54 -14.88 -26.66 -70.03
C LEU A 54 -15.13 -27.10 -68.58
N TRP A 55 -14.84 -28.36 -68.24
CA TRP A 55 -14.89 -28.81 -66.84
C TRP A 55 -13.83 -28.14 -65.97
N SER A 56 -12.63 -27.91 -66.50
CA SER A 56 -11.55 -27.17 -65.82
C SER A 56 -11.93 -25.71 -65.61
N VAL A 57 -12.48 -25.05 -66.63
CA VAL A 57 -12.99 -23.68 -66.56
C VAL A 57 -14.15 -23.57 -65.55
N LEU A 58 -15.04 -24.57 -65.49
CA LEU A 58 -16.12 -24.60 -64.51
C LEU A 58 -15.58 -24.68 -63.09
N ALA A 59 -14.58 -25.55 -62.85
CA ALA A 59 -13.91 -25.63 -61.56
C ALA A 59 -13.29 -24.29 -61.16
N MET A 60 -12.58 -23.64 -62.08
CA MET A 60 -11.99 -22.32 -61.86
C MET A 60 -13.05 -21.27 -61.53
N ALA A 61 -14.16 -21.20 -62.29
CA ALA A 61 -15.25 -20.27 -62.05
C ALA A 61 -15.93 -20.49 -60.69
N LEU A 62 -16.05 -21.75 -60.25
CA LEU A 62 -16.56 -22.10 -58.92
C LEU A 62 -15.59 -21.65 -57.81
N GLN A 63 -14.29 -21.93 -57.97
CA GLN A 63 -13.25 -21.54 -57.01
C GLN A 63 -13.14 -20.01 -56.86
N LEU A 64 -13.20 -19.26 -57.96
CA LEU A 64 -13.19 -17.78 -57.94
C LEU A 64 -14.41 -17.20 -57.20
N GLN A 65 -15.49 -17.96 -57.06
CA GLN A 65 -16.67 -17.60 -56.26
C GLN A 65 -16.66 -18.17 -54.84
N GLY A 66 -15.60 -18.87 -54.43
CA GLY A 66 -15.52 -19.57 -53.15
C GLY A 66 -16.47 -20.78 -53.04
N LYS A 67 -16.91 -21.34 -54.17
CA LYS A 67 -17.74 -22.55 -54.23
C LYS A 67 -16.86 -23.80 -54.40
N ASP A 68 -17.38 -24.95 -54.02
CA ASP A 68 -16.68 -26.23 -54.19
C ASP A 68 -16.57 -26.64 -55.67
N GLY A 69 -15.35 -26.60 -56.20
CA GLY A 69 -15.01 -27.02 -57.56
C GLY A 69 -14.55 -28.48 -57.69
N LEU A 70 -14.49 -29.24 -56.58
CA LEU A 70 -13.84 -30.55 -56.55
C LEU A 70 -14.46 -31.55 -57.53
N ALA A 71 -15.79 -31.61 -57.62
CA ALA A 71 -16.48 -32.51 -58.55
C ALA A 71 -16.17 -32.19 -60.02
N ALA A 72 -16.00 -30.91 -60.35
CA ALA A 72 -15.63 -30.48 -61.70
C ALA A 72 -14.15 -30.81 -62.01
N LEU A 73 -13.24 -30.69 -61.04
CA LEU A 73 -11.84 -31.11 -61.18
C LEU A 73 -11.69 -32.62 -61.32
N GLN A 74 -12.44 -33.40 -60.54
CA GLN A 74 -12.49 -34.87 -60.70
C GLN A 74 -12.93 -35.24 -62.11
N LYS A 75 -13.96 -34.56 -62.63
CA LYS A 75 -14.44 -34.79 -64.00
C LYS A 75 -13.43 -34.38 -65.06
N THR A 76 -12.67 -33.31 -64.81
CA THR A 76 -11.56 -32.88 -65.67
C THR A 76 -10.48 -33.95 -65.78
N VAL A 77 -10.06 -34.52 -64.63
CA VAL A 77 -9.05 -35.60 -64.58
C VAL A 77 -9.56 -36.90 -65.24
N GLU A 78 -10.85 -37.23 -65.09
CA GLU A 78 -11.46 -38.37 -65.78
C GLU A 78 -11.38 -38.25 -67.32
N LEU A 79 -11.59 -37.05 -67.84
CA LEU A 79 -11.62 -36.78 -69.29
C LEU A 79 -10.23 -36.53 -69.89
N ALA A 80 -9.27 -36.08 -69.08
CA ALA A 80 -7.88 -35.82 -69.49
C ALA A 80 -6.85 -36.42 -68.51
N PRO A 81 -6.80 -37.75 -68.33
CA PRO A 81 -5.98 -38.39 -67.29
C PRO A 81 -4.46 -38.27 -67.51
N GLY A 82 -4.03 -37.87 -68.70
CA GLY A 82 -2.63 -37.66 -69.07
C GLY A 82 -2.13 -36.22 -68.89
N ASP A 83 -2.98 -35.29 -68.45
CA ASP A 83 -2.61 -33.88 -68.26
C ASP A 83 -2.16 -33.63 -66.82
N ALA A 84 -0.88 -33.34 -66.64
CA ALA A 84 -0.27 -33.11 -65.32
C ALA A 84 -0.89 -31.91 -64.58
N GLU A 85 -1.35 -30.88 -65.31
CA GLU A 85 -1.91 -29.65 -64.72
C GLU A 85 -3.28 -29.92 -64.07
N THR A 86 -4.08 -30.83 -64.66
CA THR A 86 -5.36 -31.25 -64.08
C THR A 86 -5.20 -31.99 -62.75
N HIS A 87 -4.15 -32.82 -62.64
CA HIS A 87 -3.82 -33.51 -61.38
C HIS A 87 -3.28 -32.54 -60.32
N LEU A 88 -2.52 -31.51 -60.71
CA LEU A 88 -2.11 -30.44 -59.81
C LEU A 88 -3.33 -29.69 -59.24
N HIS A 89 -4.25 -29.26 -60.09
CA HIS A 89 -5.45 -28.54 -59.66
C HIS A 89 -6.34 -29.37 -58.74
N LEU A 90 -6.53 -30.67 -59.03
CA LEU A 90 -7.25 -31.58 -58.15
C LEU A 90 -6.56 -31.74 -56.79
N GLY A 91 -5.23 -31.89 -56.78
CA GLY A 91 -4.45 -31.97 -55.55
C GLY A 91 -4.55 -30.70 -54.70
N ASN A 92 -4.50 -29.51 -55.31
CA ASN A 92 -4.69 -28.23 -54.62
C ASN A 92 -6.08 -28.14 -53.97
N ALA A 93 -7.14 -28.56 -54.68
CA ALA A 93 -8.48 -28.56 -54.11
C ALA A 93 -8.61 -29.52 -52.90
N HIS A 94 -7.92 -30.67 -52.91
CA HIS A 94 -7.86 -31.54 -51.74
C HIS A 94 -7.08 -30.92 -50.58
N MET A 95 -5.99 -30.17 -50.84
CA MET A 95 -5.28 -29.42 -49.81
C MET A 95 -6.16 -28.33 -49.19
N ASP A 96 -6.88 -27.57 -50.02
CA ASP A 96 -7.82 -26.53 -49.55
C ASP A 96 -8.97 -27.14 -48.72
N GLY A 97 -9.38 -28.36 -49.06
CA GLY A 97 -10.33 -29.17 -48.28
C GLY A 97 -9.77 -29.82 -47.01
N GLY A 98 -8.49 -29.61 -46.69
CA GLY A 98 -7.82 -30.19 -45.51
C GLY A 98 -7.55 -31.69 -45.60
N GLN A 99 -7.41 -32.23 -46.82
CA GLN A 99 -7.26 -33.65 -47.11
C GLN A 99 -5.88 -33.96 -47.76
N PRO A 100 -4.76 -33.80 -47.02
CA PRO A 100 -3.42 -34.01 -47.58
C PRO A 100 -3.21 -35.45 -48.06
N ASP A 101 -3.87 -36.43 -47.44
CA ASP A 101 -3.84 -37.84 -47.82
C ASP A 101 -4.38 -38.09 -49.24
N LEU A 102 -5.37 -37.30 -49.66
CA LEU A 102 -5.96 -37.37 -51.00
C LEU A 102 -5.25 -36.47 -52.01
N ALA A 103 -4.63 -35.38 -51.54
CA ALA A 103 -3.85 -34.48 -52.38
C ALA A 103 -2.52 -35.11 -52.85
N MET A 104 -1.82 -35.81 -51.96
CA MET A 104 -0.49 -36.36 -52.23
C MET A 104 -0.44 -37.29 -53.47
N PRO A 105 -1.36 -38.28 -53.64
CA PRO A 105 -1.40 -39.10 -54.85
C PRO A 105 -1.61 -38.28 -56.14
N CYS A 106 -2.37 -37.19 -56.07
CA CYS A 106 -2.60 -36.31 -57.21
C CYS A 106 -1.30 -35.59 -57.63
N PHE A 107 -0.55 -35.05 -56.66
CA PHE A 107 0.74 -34.41 -56.96
C PHE A 107 1.80 -35.40 -57.44
N MET A 108 1.85 -36.61 -56.85
CA MET A 108 2.72 -37.68 -57.34
C MET A 108 2.38 -38.04 -58.79
N ARG A 109 1.09 -38.14 -59.14
CA ARG A 109 0.67 -38.44 -60.50
C ARG A 109 1.01 -37.31 -61.48
N ALA A 110 0.88 -36.05 -61.07
CA ALA A 110 1.33 -34.91 -61.86
C ALA A 110 2.84 -34.97 -62.15
N LEU A 111 3.65 -35.36 -61.16
CA LEU A 111 5.10 -35.52 -61.30
C LEU A 111 5.51 -36.76 -62.12
N GLU A 112 4.72 -37.83 -62.11
CA GLU A 112 4.93 -38.98 -63.01
C GLU A 112 4.72 -38.59 -64.48
N LEU A 113 3.70 -37.76 -64.75
CA LEU A 113 3.37 -37.27 -66.08
C LEU A 113 4.34 -36.17 -66.56
N ALA A 114 4.80 -35.32 -65.63
CA ALA A 114 5.76 -34.24 -65.87
C ALA A 114 6.82 -34.17 -64.76
N PRO A 115 7.96 -34.88 -64.89
CA PRO A 115 8.99 -34.93 -63.84
C PRO A 115 9.68 -33.60 -63.52
N ALA A 116 9.65 -32.63 -64.44
CA ALA A 116 10.22 -31.29 -64.27
C ALA A 116 9.16 -30.24 -63.86
N PHE A 117 8.11 -30.66 -63.13
CA PHE A 117 7.02 -29.77 -62.71
C PHE A 117 7.28 -29.20 -61.31
N ALA A 118 7.98 -28.07 -61.25
CA ALA A 118 8.42 -27.43 -60.00
C ALA A 118 7.27 -27.12 -59.03
N GLU A 119 6.13 -26.63 -59.54
CA GLU A 119 4.97 -26.31 -58.71
C GLU A 119 4.36 -27.56 -58.05
N ALA A 120 4.13 -28.63 -58.83
CA ALA A 120 3.63 -29.90 -58.29
C ALA A 120 4.58 -30.50 -57.23
N LEU A 121 5.89 -30.32 -57.41
CA LEU A 121 6.89 -30.76 -56.44
C LEU A 121 6.84 -29.94 -55.14
N SER A 122 6.62 -28.62 -55.23
CA SER A 122 6.41 -27.78 -54.05
C SER A 122 5.11 -28.14 -53.31
N ARG A 123 4.02 -28.39 -54.05
CA ARG A 123 2.72 -28.78 -53.47
C ARG A 123 2.73 -30.16 -52.82
N LEU A 124 3.51 -31.10 -53.36
CA LEU A 124 3.82 -32.36 -52.69
C LEU A 124 4.54 -32.12 -51.35
N GLY A 125 5.47 -31.17 -51.32
CA GLY A 125 6.13 -30.71 -50.09
C GLY A 125 5.14 -30.18 -49.04
N ASP A 126 4.18 -29.35 -49.46
CA ASP A 126 3.12 -28.82 -48.59
C ASP A 126 2.30 -29.96 -47.95
N ALA A 127 1.92 -30.96 -48.75
CA ALA A 127 1.15 -32.13 -48.29
C ALA A 127 1.95 -33.00 -47.30
N LEU A 128 3.22 -33.27 -47.59
CA LEU A 128 4.12 -34.03 -46.71
C LEU A 128 4.37 -33.31 -45.38
N GLN A 129 4.53 -31.98 -45.43
CA GLN A 129 4.66 -31.16 -44.23
C GLN A 129 3.40 -31.22 -43.36
N ALA A 130 2.21 -31.18 -43.96
CA ALA A 130 0.95 -31.30 -43.23
C ALA A 130 0.80 -32.65 -42.51
N GLN A 131 1.40 -33.71 -43.05
CA GLN A 131 1.46 -35.05 -42.44
C GLN A 131 2.64 -35.24 -41.46
N GLY A 132 3.51 -34.23 -41.28
CA GLY A 132 4.66 -34.28 -40.38
C GLY A 132 5.93 -34.91 -40.98
N HIS A 133 5.95 -35.23 -42.27
CA HIS A 133 7.10 -35.75 -43.00
C HIS A 133 8.07 -34.63 -43.39
N LEU A 134 8.67 -33.97 -42.38
CA LEU A 134 9.44 -32.74 -42.56
C LEU A 134 10.73 -32.91 -43.37
N LYS A 135 11.33 -34.10 -43.41
CA LYS A 135 12.56 -34.35 -44.16
C LYS A 135 12.25 -34.48 -45.65
N GLU A 136 11.24 -35.28 -45.97
CA GLU A 136 10.76 -35.50 -47.33
C GLU A 136 10.19 -34.20 -47.92
N ALA A 137 9.48 -33.40 -47.12
CA ALA A 137 9.03 -32.07 -47.52
C ALA A 137 10.20 -31.13 -47.85
N ALA A 138 11.27 -31.13 -47.04
CA ALA A 138 12.46 -30.32 -47.30
C ALA A 138 13.16 -30.71 -48.62
N GLU A 139 13.21 -32.01 -48.94
CA GLU A 139 13.74 -32.51 -50.21
C GLU A 139 12.88 -32.06 -51.40
N CYS A 140 11.55 -32.08 -51.25
CA CYS A 140 10.62 -31.59 -52.27
C CYS A 140 10.83 -30.09 -52.54
N TYR A 141 10.88 -29.24 -51.51
CA TYR A 141 11.13 -27.80 -51.71
C TYR A 141 12.51 -27.53 -52.32
N ARG A 142 13.55 -28.30 -51.94
CA ARG A 142 14.87 -28.17 -52.55
C ARG A 142 14.84 -28.54 -54.03
N GLY A 143 14.23 -29.67 -54.38
CA GLY A 143 14.09 -30.09 -55.78
C GLY A 143 13.26 -29.11 -56.60
N ALA A 144 12.18 -28.55 -56.02
CA ALA A 144 11.36 -27.53 -56.67
C ALA A 144 12.18 -26.27 -56.98
N LEU A 145 13.04 -25.83 -56.06
CA LEU A 145 13.93 -24.67 -56.25
C LEU A 145 15.14 -24.95 -57.17
N GLU A 146 15.54 -26.22 -57.33
CA GLU A 146 16.53 -26.63 -58.34
C GLU A 146 15.94 -26.56 -59.75
N LEU A 147 14.64 -26.85 -59.90
CA LEU A 147 13.91 -26.74 -61.17
C LEU A 147 13.50 -25.29 -61.49
N ASP A 148 13.01 -24.56 -60.50
CA ASP A 148 12.63 -23.14 -60.62
C ASP A 148 13.07 -22.33 -59.38
N PRO A 149 14.21 -21.62 -59.45
CA PRO A 149 14.68 -20.76 -58.36
C PRO A 149 13.76 -19.58 -58.02
N ALA A 150 12.85 -19.19 -58.93
CA ALA A 150 11.93 -18.06 -58.77
C ALA A 150 10.56 -18.48 -58.20
N LEU A 151 10.43 -19.73 -57.73
CA LEU A 151 9.19 -20.24 -57.16
C LEU A 151 8.98 -19.78 -55.71
N ALA A 152 8.14 -18.75 -55.52
CA ALA A 152 7.90 -18.12 -54.22
C ALA A 152 7.36 -19.10 -53.15
N ILE A 153 6.44 -19.99 -53.54
CA ILE A 153 5.82 -20.97 -52.64
C ILE A 153 6.85 -21.98 -52.10
N ALA A 154 7.86 -22.35 -52.89
CA ALA A 154 8.89 -23.29 -52.45
C ALA A 154 9.89 -22.63 -51.48
N HIS A 155 10.20 -21.33 -51.66
CA HIS A 155 10.96 -20.56 -50.68
C HIS A 155 10.20 -20.40 -49.36
N ALA A 156 8.88 -20.21 -49.43
CA ALA A 156 8.00 -20.13 -48.27
C ALA A 156 7.95 -21.44 -47.48
N GLY A 157 7.68 -22.57 -48.17
CA GLY A 157 7.67 -23.90 -47.55
C GLY A 157 9.03 -24.29 -46.96
N LYS A 158 10.14 -23.95 -47.63
CA LYS A 158 11.49 -24.09 -47.07
C LYS A 158 11.66 -23.26 -45.78
N GLY A 159 11.14 -22.04 -45.74
CA GLY A 159 11.14 -21.18 -44.56
C GLY A 159 10.39 -21.82 -43.38
N ASP A 160 9.21 -22.40 -43.63
CA ASP A 160 8.40 -23.08 -42.63
C ASP A 160 9.16 -24.26 -41.99
N ILE A 161 9.81 -25.09 -42.82
CA ILE A 161 10.62 -26.21 -42.35
C ILE A 161 11.80 -25.74 -41.50
N LEU A 162 12.52 -24.69 -41.95
CA LEU A 162 13.65 -24.13 -41.21
C LEU A 162 13.20 -23.54 -39.87
N GLN A 163 12.04 -22.90 -39.82
CA GLN A 163 11.45 -22.38 -38.59
C GLN A 163 11.06 -23.52 -37.63
N ALA A 164 10.45 -24.61 -38.13
CA ALA A 164 10.14 -25.80 -37.32
C ALA A 164 11.41 -26.46 -36.75
N GLN A 165 12.53 -26.38 -37.47
CA GLN A 165 13.86 -26.83 -37.03
C GLN A 165 14.59 -25.80 -36.14
N GLN A 166 13.96 -24.69 -35.77
CA GLN A 166 14.52 -23.57 -35.01
C GLN A 166 15.75 -22.89 -35.66
N GLN A 167 15.93 -23.04 -36.97
CA GLN A 167 16.97 -22.37 -37.75
C GLN A 167 16.50 -20.98 -38.20
N PHE A 168 16.21 -20.10 -37.22
CA PHE A 168 15.52 -18.84 -37.45
C PHE A 168 16.22 -17.89 -38.44
N GLN A 169 17.55 -17.82 -38.45
CA GLN A 169 18.27 -16.97 -39.41
C GLN A 169 18.12 -17.47 -40.85
N ALA A 170 18.14 -18.79 -41.06
CA ALA A 170 17.94 -19.39 -42.36
C ALA A 170 16.48 -19.26 -42.81
N ALA A 171 15.53 -19.43 -41.89
CA ALA A 171 14.10 -19.21 -42.15
C ALA A 171 13.81 -17.75 -42.56
N GLU A 172 14.41 -16.76 -41.88
CA GLU A 172 14.30 -15.34 -42.23
C GLU A 172 14.80 -15.07 -43.67
N ALA A 173 15.92 -15.68 -44.05
CA ALA A 173 16.44 -15.56 -45.41
C ALA A 173 15.49 -16.17 -46.45
N SER A 174 14.95 -17.35 -46.18
CA SER A 174 13.97 -18.03 -47.04
C SER A 174 12.68 -17.22 -47.21
N TYR A 175 12.10 -16.69 -46.13
CA TYR A 175 10.90 -15.84 -46.24
C TYR A 175 11.16 -14.53 -46.97
N ARG A 176 12.34 -13.92 -46.82
CA ARG A 176 12.70 -12.73 -47.60
C ARG A 176 12.81 -13.02 -49.10
N GLN A 177 13.33 -14.20 -49.49
CA GLN A 177 13.34 -14.61 -50.89
C GLN A 177 11.91 -14.83 -51.42
N ALA A 178 11.05 -15.49 -50.64
CA ALA A 178 9.64 -15.65 -50.99
C ALA A 178 8.93 -14.29 -51.15
N LEU A 179 9.19 -13.33 -50.26
CA LEU A 179 8.62 -11.96 -50.34
C LEU A 179 9.21 -11.11 -51.46
N ALA A 180 10.46 -11.35 -51.88
CA ALA A 180 11.03 -10.67 -53.05
C ALA A 180 10.31 -11.07 -54.34
N LEU A 181 9.78 -12.30 -54.38
CA LEU A 181 9.03 -12.86 -55.51
C LEU A 181 7.53 -12.56 -55.41
N ALA A 182 6.97 -12.54 -54.19
CA ALA A 182 5.56 -12.28 -53.90
C ALA A 182 5.40 -11.25 -52.75
N PRO A 183 5.58 -9.94 -53.02
CA PRO A 183 5.67 -8.92 -51.97
C PRO A 183 4.36 -8.61 -51.24
N ALA A 184 3.21 -8.94 -51.84
CA ALA A 184 1.88 -8.65 -51.31
C ALA A 184 1.32 -9.74 -50.37
N THR A 185 2.05 -10.82 -50.13
CA THR A 185 1.53 -11.98 -49.37
C THR A 185 1.54 -11.71 -47.85
N ALA A 186 0.38 -11.39 -47.29
CA ALA A 186 0.21 -11.04 -45.87
C ALA A 186 0.73 -12.13 -44.92
N ASP A 187 0.47 -13.41 -45.20
CA ASP A 187 0.92 -14.52 -44.34
C ASP A 187 2.45 -14.63 -44.27
N LEU A 188 3.17 -14.36 -45.38
CA LEU A 188 4.64 -14.37 -45.39
C LEU A 188 5.22 -13.24 -44.53
N HIS A 189 4.62 -12.05 -44.58
CA HIS A 189 4.99 -10.94 -43.70
C HIS A 189 4.76 -11.28 -42.22
N ARG A 190 3.65 -11.95 -41.89
CA ARG A 190 3.37 -12.44 -40.53
C ARG A 190 4.42 -13.46 -40.08
N LYS A 191 4.69 -14.49 -40.89
CA LYS A 191 5.71 -15.53 -40.60
C LYS A 191 7.12 -14.94 -40.45
N LEU A 192 7.47 -13.97 -41.28
CA LEU A 192 8.73 -13.22 -41.15
C LEU A 192 8.79 -12.47 -39.82
N GLY A 193 7.69 -11.84 -39.41
CA GLY A 193 7.55 -11.21 -38.09
C GLY A 193 7.80 -12.18 -36.95
N ASP A 194 7.18 -13.36 -36.97
CA ASP A 194 7.34 -14.39 -35.93
C ASP A 194 8.80 -14.84 -35.77
N VAL A 195 9.50 -15.07 -36.89
CA VAL A 195 10.92 -15.41 -36.88
C VAL A 195 11.79 -14.27 -36.37
N GLN A 196 11.47 -13.02 -36.72
CA GLN A 196 12.20 -11.85 -36.22
C GLN A 196 12.01 -11.66 -34.71
N VAL A 197 10.84 -11.98 -34.16
CA VAL A 197 10.62 -12.04 -32.71
C VAL A 197 11.51 -13.10 -32.07
N ALA A 198 11.61 -14.30 -32.65
CA ALA A 198 12.49 -15.36 -32.16
C ALA A 198 13.99 -14.96 -32.21
N LEU A 199 14.37 -14.13 -33.19
CA LEU A 199 15.71 -13.55 -33.32
C LEU A 199 15.96 -12.31 -32.42
N ASN A 200 14.99 -11.93 -31.59
CA ASN A 200 15.02 -10.72 -30.74
C ASN A 200 15.26 -9.42 -31.53
N ARG A 201 14.57 -9.26 -32.67
CA ARG A 201 14.61 -8.08 -33.55
C ARG A 201 13.25 -7.38 -33.57
N PRO A 202 12.94 -6.54 -32.57
CA PRO A 202 11.58 -6.00 -32.40
C PRO A 202 11.17 -5.01 -33.48
N GLU A 203 12.06 -4.12 -33.94
CA GLU A 203 11.71 -3.12 -34.97
C GLU A 203 11.42 -3.76 -36.34
N PRO A 204 12.26 -4.69 -36.86
CA PRO A 204 11.92 -5.44 -38.06
C PRO A 204 10.62 -6.25 -37.90
N ALA A 205 10.41 -6.89 -36.74
CA ALA A 205 9.19 -7.67 -36.50
C ALA A 205 7.93 -6.80 -36.59
N MET A 206 7.96 -5.59 -35.99
CA MET A 206 6.85 -4.63 -36.09
C MET A 206 6.56 -4.23 -37.54
N GLN A 207 7.60 -3.99 -38.34
CA GLN A 207 7.43 -3.64 -39.76
C GLN A 207 6.80 -4.80 -40.54
N SER A 208 7.26 -6.03 -40.30
CA SER A 208 6.71 -7.23 -40.93
C SER A 208 5.25 -7.45 -40.53
N TYR A 209 4.88 -7.33 -39.25
CA TYR A 209 3.47 -7.42 -38.85
C TYR A 209 2.62 -6.27 -39.41
N ALA A 210 3.15 -5.05 -39.50
CA ALA A 210 2.43 -3.94 -40.12
C ALA A 210 2.18 -4.18 -41.61
N ALA A 211 3.17 -4.72 -42.34
CA ALA A 211 3.01 -5.12 -43.74
C ALA A 211 2.00 -6.26 -43.90
N ALA A 212 2.00 -7.23 -42.99
CA ALA A 212 0.98 -8.30 -42.96
C ALA A 212 -0.44 -7.71 -42.81
N LEU A 213 -0.63 -6.75 -41.90
CA LEU A 213 -1.91 -6.10 -41.64
C LEU A 213 -2.35 -5.12 -42.74
N GLN A 214 -1.42 -4.60 -43.54
CA GLN A 214 -1.76 -3.83 -44.75
C GLN A 214 -2.35 -4.74 -45.84
N GLY A 215 -1.83 -5.96 -45.99
CA GLY A 215 -2.34 -6.95 -46.94
C GLY A 215 -3.61 -7.66 -46.47
N ASP A 216 -3.71 -7.96 -45.17
CA ASP A 216 -4.87 -8.59 -44.53
C ASP A 216 -5.15 -7.97 -43.15
N PRO A 217 -6.05 -6.97 -43.07
CA PRO A 217 -6.44 -6.35 -41.81
C PRO A 217 -7.14 -7.31 -40.83
N ALA A 218 -7.67 -8.45 -41.30
CA ALA A 218 -8.40 -9.43 -40.50
C ALA A 218 -7.48 -10.55 -39.95
N ASN A 219 -6.16 -10.38 -40.04
CA ASN A 219 -5.19 -11.34 -39.53
C ASN A 219 -5.01 -11.23 -38.01
N ALA A 220 -5.76 -12.02 -37.25
CA ALA A 220 -5.72 -12.02 -35.78
C ALA A 220 -4.33 -12.34 -35.21
N MET A 221 -3.59 -13.24 -35.87
CA MET A 221 -2.24 -13.64 -35.44
C MET A 221 -1.22 -12.52 -35.65
N ALA A 222 -1.32 -11.74 -36.73
CA ALA A 222 -0.46 -10.58 -36.95
C ALA A 222 -0.74 -9.46 -35.93
N HIS A 223 -2.01 -9.19 -35.61
CA HIS A 223 -2.39 -8.26 -34.54
C HIS A 223 -1.86 -8.72 -33.17
N GLY A 224 -2.00 -10.01 -32.84
CA GLY A 224 -1.48 -10.59 -31.61
C GLY A 224 0.05 -10.56 -31.52
N GLY A 225 0.74 -10.89 -32.62
CA GLY A 225 2.20 -10.80 -32.75
C GLY A 225 2.73 -9.38 -32.57
N LEU A 226 2.08 -8.39 -33.21
CA LEU A 226 2.39 -6.97 -33.03
C LEU A 226 2.17 -6.53 -31.57
N GLY A 227 1.06 -6.94 -30.96
CA GLY A 227 0.78 -6.71 -29.54
C GLY A 227 1.87 -7.23 -28.61
N ASN A 228 2.37 -8.45 -28.87
CA ASN A 228 3.46 -9.06 -28.09
C ASN A 228 4.74 -8.22 -28.14
N VAL A 229 5.12 -7.73 -29.33
CA VAL A 229 6.32 -6.90 -29.50
C VAL A 229 6.16 -5.54 -28.81
N LEU A 230 5.01 -4.89 -28.99
CA LEU A 230 4.70 -3.61 -28.37
C LEU A 230 4.71 -3.69 -26.83
N PHE A 231 4.17 -4.76 -26.26
CA PHE A 231 4.19 -5.00 -24.82
C PHE A 231 5.62 -5.16 -24.30
N ARG A 232 6.48 -5.91 -25.00
CA ARG A 232 7.91 -6.05 -24.63
C ARG A 232 8.69 -4.73 -24.68
N LEU A 233 8.25 -3.78 -25.52
CA LEU A 233 8.80 -2.43 -25.63
C LEU A 233 8.16 -1.44 -24.63
N ASP A 234 7.34 -1.92 -23.69
CA ASP A 234 6.59 -1.12 -22.70
C ASP A 234 5.62 -0.10 -23.34
N ARG A 235 5.17 -0.36 -24.58
CA ARG A 235 4.18 0.45 -25.30
C ARG A 235 2.77 -0.06 -25.04
N ASN A 236 2.39 -0.12 -23.75
CA ASN A 236 1.19 -0.83 -23.28
C ASN A 236 -0.12 -0.35 -23.94
N ALA A 237 -0.28 0.94 -24.23
CA ALA A 237 -1.46 1.47 -24.93
C ALA A 237 -1.58 0.95 -26.38
N GLN A 238 -0.47 0.90 -27.11
CA GLN A 238 -0.45 0.38 -28.48
C GLN A 238 -0.60 -1.14 -28.50
N ALA A 239 -0.01 -1.83 -27.52
CA ALA A 239 -0.19 -3.26 -27.33
C ALA A 239 -1.66 -3.61 -27.08
N ALA A 240 -2.32 -2.91 -26.15
CA ALA A 240 -3.75 -3.08 -25.87
C ALA A 240 -4.61 -2.85 -27.12
N ALA A 241 -4.34 -1.80 -27.91
CA ALA A 241 -5.06 -1.56 -29.17
C ALA A 241 -4.89 -2.72 -30.18
N SER A 242 -3.67 -3.23 -30.33
CA SER A 242 -3.37 -4.35 -31.22
C SER A 242 -4.07 -5.64 -30.76
N TYR A 243 -4.04 -5.93 -29.45
CA TYR A 243 -4.77 -7.09 -28.93
C TYR A 243 -6.29 -6.92 -29.01
N ARG A 244 -6.86 -5.72 -28.81
CA ARG A 244 -8.30 -5.47 -29.02
C ARG A 244 -8.71 -5.79 -30.46
N ALA A 245 -7.88 -5.42 -31.44
CA ALA A 245 -8.10 -5.79 -32.83
C ALA A 245 -8.02 -7.32 -33.01
N ALA A 246 -7.04 -8.00 -32.41
CA ALA A 246 -6.93 -9.46 -32.45
C ALA A 246 -8.14 -10.18 -31.83
N THR A 247 -8.66 -9.70 -30.69
CA THR A 247 -9.77 -10.34 -29.95
C THR A 247 -11.15 -10.06 -30.55
N ALA A 248 -11.27 -9.06 -31.43
CA ALA A 248 -12.50 -8.78 -32.16
C ALA A 248 -12.73 -9.73 -33.36
N LEU A 249 -11.71 -10.50 -33.73
CA LEU A 249 -11.72 -11.38 -34.90
C LEU A 249 -12.12 -12.83 -34.50
N PRO A 250 -12.82 -13.58 -35.37
CA PRO A 250 -13.23 -14.97 -35.07
C PRO A 250 -12.08 -15.93 -34.75
N ALA A 251 -10.88 -15.67 -35.29
CA ALA A 251 -9.68 -16.47 -35.07
C ALA A 251 -8.93 -16.11 -33.76
N ALA A 252 -9.56 -15.39 -32.84
CA ALA A 252 -8.94 -15.02 -31.56
C ALA A 252 -8.67 -16.26 -30.68
N ILE A 253 -7.50 -16.30 -30.05
CA ILE A 253 -7.09 -17.36 -29.14
C ILE A 253 -6.90 -16.84 -27.71
N ALA A 254 -6.83 -17.75 -26.72
CA ALA A 254 -6.63 -17.42 -25.31
C ALA A 254 -5.43 -16.48 -25.07
N ALA A 255 -4.32 -16.67 -25.81
CA ALA A 255 -3.13 -15.83 -25.71
C ALA A 255 -3.37 -14.35 -26.08
N HIS A 256 -4.29 -14.05 -27.00
CA HIS A 256 -4.65 -12.67 -27.36
C HIS A 256 -5.36 -11.97 -26.20
N PHE A 257 -6.31 -12.64 -25.58
CA PHE A 257 -7.02 -12.14 -24.40
C PHE A 257 -6.08 -12.00 -23.19
N HIS A 258 -5.13 -12.93 -23.00
CA HIS A 258 -4.11 -12.82 -21.95
C HIS A 258 -3.20 -11.61 -22.15
N GLY A 259 -2.71 -11.39 -23.39
CA GLY A 259 -1.90 -10.22 -23.74
C GLY A 259 -2.65 -8.90 -23.59
N LEU A 260 -3.94 -8.88 -23.96
CA LEU A 260 -4.84 -7.74 -23.73
C LEU A 260 -4.94 -7.42 -22.23
N GLY A 261 -5.24 -8.44 -21.40
CA GLY A 261 -5.35 -8.31 -19.96
C GLY A 261 -4.09 -7.72 -19.32
N ARG A 262 -2.90 -8.21 -19.70
CA ARG A 262 -1.61 -7.70 -19.21
C ARG A 262 -1.36 -6.25 -19.59
N SER A 263 -1.68 -5.88 -20.83
CA SER A 263 -1.48 -4.52 -21.33
C SER A 263 -2.41 -3.52 -20.61
N LEU A 264 -3.67 -3.90 -20.40
CA LEU A 264 -4.66 -3.08 -19.69
C LEU A 264 -4.37 -2.98 -18.20
N HIS A 265 -3.89 -4.06 -17.58
CA HIS A 265 -3.45 -4.08 -16.19
C HIS A 265 -2.30 -3.10 -15.98
N ALA A 266 -1.30 -3.07 -16.88
CA ALA A 266 -0.22 -2.10 -16.84
C ALA A 266 -0.68 -0.63 -17.01
N LEU A 267 -1.80 -0.40 -17.68
CA LEU A 267 -2.42 0.93 -17.84
C LEU A 267 -3.33 1.34 -16.67
N GLY A 268 -3.64 0.41 -15.75
CA GLY A 268 -4.61 0.63 -14.67
C GLY A 268 -6.08 0.51 -15.08
N GLU A 269 -6.37 0.01 -16.29
CA GLU A 269 -7.73 -0.24 -16.79
C GLU A 269 -8.28 -1.57 -16.21
N THR A 270 -8.53 -1.60 -14.91
CA THR A 270 -8.77 -2.85 -14.14
C THR A 270 -9.98 -3.65 -14.58
N ALA A 271 -11.10 -3.00 -14.92
CA ALA A 271 -12.34 -3.68 -15.29
C ALA A 271 -12.22 -4.44 -16.62
N GLU A 272 -11.62 -3.82 -17.63
CA GLU A 272 -11.38 -4.48 -18.92
C GLU A 272 -10.29 -5.55 -18.81
N ALA A 273 -9.24 -5.32 -18.01
CA ALA A 273 -8.22 -6.31 -17.74
C ALA A 273 -8.81 -7.60 -17.13
N GLU A 274 -9.70 -7.46 -16.14
CA GLU A 274 -10.42 -8.60 -15.53
C GLU A 274 -11.27 -9.35 -16.58
N SER A 275 -12.01 -8.63 -17.42
CA SER A 275 -12.79 -9.25 -18.49
C SER A 275 -11.90 -10.05 -19.44
N ALA A 276 -10.77 -9.47 -19.88
CA ALA A 276 -9.83 -10.11 -20.78
C ALA A 276 -9.22 -11.38 -20.16
N TYR A 277 -8.77 -11.34 -18.90
CA TYR A 277 -8.25 -12.54 -18.24
C TYR A 277 -9.28 -13.64 -18.09
N ARG A 278 -10.53 -13.30 -17.75
CA ARG A 278 -11.62 -14.29 -17.65
C ARG A 278 -11.91 -14.96 -18.99
N GLN A 279 -11.89 -14.20 -20.09
CA GLN A 279 -12.05 -14.77 -21.44
C GLN A 279 -10.87 -15.68 -21.81
N ALA A 280 -9.63 -15.29 -21.48
CA ALA A 280 -8.46 -16.13 -21.71
C ALA A 280 -8.58 -17.49 -21.00
N ILE A 281 -8.99 -17.48 -19.72
CA ILE A 281 -9.19 -18.70 -18.92
C ILE A 281 -10.37 -19.53 -19.44
N ALA A 282 -11.45 -18.88 -19.92
CA ALA A 282 -12.60 -19.58 -20.48
C ALA A 282 -12.28 -20.30 -21.80
N LEU A 283 -11.39 -19.72 -22.63
CA LEU A 283 -10.92 -20.33 -23.87
C LEU A 283 -9.90 -21.45 -23.63
N ASP A 284 -9.03 -21.31 -22.63
CA ASP A 284 -8.06 -22.35 -22.26
C ASP A 284 -7.77 -22.32 -20.75
N ALA A 285 -8.40 -23.25 -20.02
CA ALA A 285 -8.23 -23.39 -18.58
C ALA A 285 -7.02 -24.25 -18.18
N THR A 286 -6.23 -24.75 -19.15
CA THR A 286 -5.07 -25.61 -18.89
C THR A 286 -3.77 -24.83 -18.68
N VAL A 287 -3.80 -23.51 -18.91
CA VAL A 287 -2.64 -22.63 -18.79
C VAL A 287 -2.74 -21.78 -17.53
N ALA A 288 -1.76 -21.88 -16.64
CA ALA A 288 -1.75 -21.16 -15.36
C ALA A 288 -1.50 -19.64 -15.53
N ALA A 289 -0.75 -19.22 -16.55
CA ALA A 289 -0.29 -17.83 -16.67
C ALA A 289 -1.43 -16.77 -16.68
N PRO A 290 -2.56 -16.93 -17.40
CA PRO A 290 -3.69 -16.01 -17.29
C PRO A 290 -4.33 -16.00 -15.89
N MET A 291 -4.39 -17.15 -15.22
CA MET A 291 -4.93 -17.28 -13.86
C MET A 291 -4.07 -16.50 -12.85
N LEU A 292 -2.75 -16.64 -12.92
CA LEU A 292 -1.83 -15.93 -12.02
C LEU A 292 -1.95 -14.41 -12.14
N HIS A 293 -1.95 -13.88 -13.36
CA HIS A 293 -2.11 -12.43 -13.57
C HIS A 293 -3.50 -11.93 -13.16
N TYR A 294 -4.54 -12.75 -13.33
CA TYR A 294 -5.88 -12.42 -12.84
C TYR A 294 -5.91 -12.35 -11.30
N ALA A 295 -5.28 -13.32 -10.63
CA ALA A 295 -5.17 -13.34 -9.17
C ALA A 295 -4.37 -12.13 -8.64
N ASP A 296 -3.29 -11.73 -9.33
CA ASP A 296 -2.52 -10.53 -9.01
C ASP A 296 -3.40 -9.27 -9.08
N LEU A 297 -4.18 -9.09 -10.15
CA LEU A 297 -5.14 -7.99 -10.29
C LEU A 297 -6.21 -8.00 -9.18
N LEU A 298 -6.75 -9.17 -8.82
CA LEU A 298 -7.72 -9.31 -7.75
C LEU A 298 -7.14 -8.93 -6.38
N ARG A 299 -5.89 -9.34 -6.09
CA ARG A 299 -5.19 -8.98 -4.85
C ARG A 299 -4.94 -7.48 -4.78
N GLU A 300 -4.47 -6.87 -5.87
CA GLU A 300 -4.23 -5.42 -5.97
C GLU A 300 -5.52 -4.59 -5.80
N THR A 301 -6.65 -5.10 -6.29
CA THR A 301 -7.99 -4.51 -6.09
C THR A 301 -8.63 -4.88 -4.74
N ARG A 302 -7.84 -5.46 -3.81
CA ARG A 302 -8.24 -5.87 -2.45
C ARG A 302 -9.33 -6.94 -2.37
N ARG A 303 -9.54 -7.70 -3.45
CA ARG A 303 -10.47 -8.85 -3.53
C ARG A 303 -9.72 -10.14 -3.18
N LYS A 304 -9.33 -10.27 -1.91
CA LYS A 304 -8.39 -11.29 -1.41
C LYS A 304 -8.92 -12.72 -1.53
N GLU A 305 -10.15 -12.98 -1.11
CA GLU A 305 -10.78 -14.30 -1.19
C GLU A 305 -10.81 -14.85 -2.64
N PRO A 306 -11.32 -14.11 -3.65
CA PRO A 306 -11.21 -14.52 -5.06
C PRO A 306 -9.77 -14.75 -5.52
N ALA A 307 -8.83 -13.87 -5.14
CA ALA A 307 -7.42 -14.03 -5.51
C ALA A 307 -6.84 -15.36 -4.98
N ILE A 308 -7.10 -15.69 -3.71
CA ILE A 308 -6.65 -16.95 -3.09
C ILE A 308 -7.14 -18.16 -3.88
N ALA A 309 -8.42 -18.20 -4.23
CA ALA A 309 -9.00 -19.31 -4.98
C ALA A 309 -8.34 -19.48 -6.37
N ILE A 310 -8.07 -18.39 -7.07
CA ILE A 310 -7.44 -18.44 -8.40
C ILE A 310 -5.95 -18.83 -8.29
N TYR A 311 -5.20 -18.33 -7.30
CA TYR A 311 -3.82 -18.80 -7.07
C TYR A 311 -3.78 -20.31 -6.76
N GLN A 312 -4.67 -20.80 -5.90
CA GLN A 312 -4.77 -22.23 -5.59
C GLN A 312 -5.07 -23.06 -6.84
N ALA A 313 -6.00 -22.60 -7.69
CA ALA A 313 -6.32 -23.28 -8.93
C ALA A 313 -5.14 -23.28 -9.93
N ALA A 314 -4.41 -22.17 -10.05
CA ALA A 314 -3.20 -22.10 -10.88
C ALA A 314 -2.09 -23.05 -10.37
N LEU A 315 -1.95 -23.19 -9.05
CA LEU A 315 -1.00 -24.12 -8.43
C LEU A 315 -1.38 -25.60 -8.58
N LEU A 316 -2.62 -25.93 -8.94
CA LEU A 316 -2.96 -27.30 -9.35
C LEU A 316 -2.33 -27.65 -10.71
N LEU A 317 -2.15 -26.66 -11.59
CA LEU A 317 -1.50 -26.82 -12.89
C LEU A 317 0.03 -26.75 -12.77
N GLU A 318 0.53 -25.82 -11.94
CA GLU A 318 1.97 -25.62 -11.72
C GLU A 318 2.33 -25.66 -10.22
N PRO A 319 2.39 -26.85 -9.58
CA PRO A 319 2.58 -26.99 -8.12
C PRO A 319 3.89 -26.43 -7.56
N HIS A 320 4.89 -26.23 -8.41
CA HIS A 320 6.22 -25.74 -8.02
C HIS A 320 6.48 -24.30 -8.48
N ASN A 321 5.44 -23.56 -8.89
CA ASN A 321 5.60 -22.16 -9.26
C ASN A 321 5.87 -21.30 -8.02
N ILE A 322 7.11 -20.84 -7.88
CA ILE A 322 7.59 -20.07 -6.72
C ILE A 322 6.83 -18.76 -6.57
N ASP A 323 6.62 -18.03 -7.68
CA ASP A 323 5.97 -16.71 -7.65
C ASP A 323 4.50 -16.85 -7.23
N ALA A 324 3.80 -17.85 -7.76
CA ALA A 324 2.43 -18.18 -7.38
C ALA A 324 2.29 -18.55 -5.90
N LEU A 325 3.21 -19.37 -5.37
CA LEU A 325 3.23 -19.73 -3.94
C LEU A 325 3.52 -18.52 -3.04
N ASN A 326 4.41 -17.62 -3.46
CA ASN A 326 4.73 -16.41 -2.73
C ASN A 326 3.54 -15.44 -2.71
N ASN A 327 2.90 -15.23 -3.87
CA ASN A 327 1.74 -14.35 -3.99
C ASN A 327 0.50 -14.92 -3.28
N LEU A 328 0.29 -16.24 -3.30
CA LEU A 328 -0.71 -16.92 -2.46
C LEU A 328 -0.44 -16.67 -0.98
N GLY A 329 0.81 -16.84 -0.53
CA GLY A 329 1.20 -16.57 0.85
C GLY A 329 0.92 -15.12 1.27
N MET A 330 1.19 -14.15 0.39
CA MET A 330 0.87 -12.75 0.63
C MET A 330 -0.65 -12.50 0.71
N ALA A 331 -1.43 -13.05 -0.22
CA ALA A 331 -2.89 -12.92 -0.22
C ALA A 331 -3.52 -13.53 1.06
N LEU A 332 -3.05 -14.70 1.48
CA LEU A 332 -3.48 -15.36 2.71
C LEU A 332 -3.11 -14.55 3.96
N GLN A 333 -1.91 -13.96 4.00
CA GLN A 333 -1.49 -13.08 5.10
C GLN A 333 -2.38 -11.84 5.15
N GLU A 334 -2.65 -11.21 4.01
CA GLU A 334 -3.52 -10.04 3.92
C GLU A 334 -4.96 -10.36 4.36
N ASP A 335 -5.44 -11.58 4.11
CA ASP A 335 -6.76 -12.07 4.53
C ASP A 335 -6.82 -12.46 6.02
N GLY A 336 -5.67 -12.63 6.66
CA GLY A 336 -5.55 -13.04 8.08
C GLY A 336 -5.45 -14.56 8.27
N GLN A 337 -5.34 -15.35 7.20
CA GLN A 337 -5.14 -16.80 7.25
C GLN A 337 -3.65 -17.15 7.46
N LEU A 338 -3.13 -16.78 8.63
CA LEU A 338 -1.69 -16.76 8.92
C LEU A 338 -1.02 -18.15 8.82
N GLU A 339 -1.69 -19.21 9.27
CA GLU A 339 -1.14 -20.58 9.21
C GLU A 339 -0.98 -21.07 7.76
N GLN A 340 -1.94 -20.76 6.89
CA GLN A 340 -1.89 -21.14 5.48
C GLN A 340 -0.86 -20.28 4.72
N ALA A 341 -0.75 -18.99 5.06
CA ALA A 341 0.30 -18.13 4.55
C ALA A 341 1.68 -18.68 4.89
N LEU A 342 1.89 -19.07 6.15
CA LEU A 342 3.12 -19.68 6.63
C LEU A 342 3.43 -21.00 5.92
N ALA A 343 2.42 -21.84 5.66
CA ALA A 343 2.58 -23.08 4.91
C ALA A 343 3.05 -22.81 3.46
N SER A 344 2.43 -21.83 2.79
CA SER A 344 2.80 -21.42 1.43
C SER A 344 4.25 -20.91 1.36
N PHE A 345 4.64 -20.01 2.26
CA PHE A 345 6.02 -19.51 2.31
C PHE A 345 7.04 -20.60 2.68
N ARG A 346 6.66 -21.61 3.49
CA ARG A 346 7.53 -22.76 3.77
C ARG A 346 7.76 -23.64 2.55
N GLN A 347 6.75 -23.80 1.68
CA GLN A 347 6.95 -24.49 0.39
C GLN A 347 7.93 -23.72 -0.49
N VAL A 348 7.80 -22.39 -0.56
CA VAL A 348 8.81 -21.54 -1.25
C VAL A 348 10.20 -21.73 -0.64
N ALA A 349 10.33 -21.84 0.68
CA ALA A 349 11.62 -22.04 1.33
C ALA A 349 12.26 -23.41 1.02
N VAL A 350 11.45 -24.43 0.71
CA VAL A 350 11.93 -25.73 0.22
C VAL A 350 12.40 -25.63 -1.23
N LEU A 351 11.65 -24.95 -2.10
CA LEU A 351 11.98 -24.81 -3.53
C LEU A 351 13.13 -23.82 -3.78
N ALA A 352 13.25 -22.77 -2.96
CA ALA A 352 14.23 -21.71 -3.06
C ALA A 352 14.92 -21.44 -1.70
N PRO A 353 15.76 -22.37 -1.21
CA PRO A 353 16.33 -22.30 0.14
C PRO A 353 17.27 -21.11 0.37
N ASN A 354 17.78 -20.51 -0.71
CA ASN A 354 18.69 -19.36 -0.65
C ASN A 354 17.99 -18.02 -0.89
N ASN A 355 16.65 -17.97 -0.92
CA ASN A 355 15.91 -16.73 -1.14
C ASN A 355 15.70 -15.95 0.17
N PRO A 356 16.33 -14.77 0.37
CA PRO A 356 16.16 -13.98 1.59
C PRO A 356 14.76 -13.38 1.73
N ILE A 357 14.03 -13.17 0.63
CA ILE A 357 12.67 -12.62 0.64
C ILE A 357 11.72 -13.61 1.33
N THR A 358 11.84 -14.90 1.04
CA THR A 358 11.01 -15.95 1.65
C THR A 358 11.12 -15.97 3.16
N HIS A 359 12.34 -15.91 3.70
CA HIS A 359 12.55 -15.85 5.14
C HIS A 359 12.07 -14.52 5.76
N SER A 360 12.08 -13.43 5.00
CA SER A 360 11.51 -12.15 5.42
C SER A 360 9.98 -12.21 5.51
N ASN A 361 9.33 -12.88 4.56
CA ASN A 361 7.89 -13.12 4.56
C ASN A 361 7.47 -14.04 5.72
N ILE A 362 8.18 -15.17 5.90
CA ILE A 362 7.98 -16.08 7.05
C ILE A 362 8.08 -15.31 8.37
N ALA A 363 9.10 -14.46 8.53
CA ALA A 363 9.28 -13.68 9.74
C ALA A 363 8.11 -12.72 9.99
N ALA A 364 7.61 -12.05 8.96
CA ALA A 364 6.47 -11.13 9.08
C ALA A 364 5.18 -11.87 9.53
N VAL A 365 4.91 -13.05 8.99
CA VAL A 365 3.76 -13.88 9.41
C VAL A 365 3.93 -14.33 10.86
N LEU A 366 5.09 -14.90 11.22
CA LEU A 366 5.37 -15.36 12.58
C LEU A 366 5.27 -14.23 13.62
N ASN A 367 5.69 -13.02 13.24
CA ASN A 367 5.57 -11.83 14.08
C ASN A 367 4.10 -11.46 14.32
N THR A 368 3.27 -11.51 13.27
CA THR A 368 1.81 -11.28 13.37
C THR A 368 1.14 -12.35 14.25
N MET A 369 1.63 -13.58 14.23
CA MET A 369 1.18 -14.67 15.11
C MET A 369 1.71 -14.56 16.57
N GLY A 370 2.53 -13.56 16.89
CA GLY A 370 3.16 -13.41 18.20
C GLY A 370 4.30 -14.40 18.49
N GLN A 371 4.76 -15.17 17.51
CA GLN A 371 5.87 -16.14 17.64
C GLN A 371 7.23 -15.44 17.49
N GLN A 372 7.54 -14.59 18.46
CA GLN A 372 8.66 -13.66 18.44
C GLN A 372 10.01 -14.35 18.16
N ASP A 373 10.40 -15.39 18.90
CA ASP A 373 11.72 -16.03 18.73
C ASP A 373 11.89 -16.66 17.34
N ALA A 374 10.85 -17.33 16.83
CA ALA A 374 10.87 -17.93 15.51
C ALA A 374 10.92 -16.88 14.38
N ALA A 375 10.26 -15.73 14.57
CA ALA A 375 10.34 -14.60 13.67
C ALA A 375 11.77 -14.04 13.63
N LEU A 376 12.43 -13.87 14.78
CA LEU A 376 13.82 -13.40 14.86
C LEU A 376 14.78 -14.33 14.13
N ASP A 377 14.66 -15.64 14.32
CA ASP A 377 15.50 -16.63 13.63
C ASP A 377 15.31 -16.60 12.11
N SER A 378 14.08 -16.35 11.66
CA SER A 378 13.77 -16.19 10.24
C SER A 378 14.35 -14.88 9.69
N CYS A 379 14.23 -13.76 10.41
CA CYS A 379 14.88 -12.50 10.06
C CYS A 379 16.41 -12.62 9.97
N ARG A 380 17.04 -13.32 10.93
CA ARG A 380 18.49 -13.56 10.92
C ARG A 380 18.93 -14.41 9.73
N ARG A 381 18.14 -15.43 9.37
CA ARG A 381 18.36 -16.22 8.15
C ARG A 381 18.24 -15.36 6.90
N ALA A 382 17.21 -14.51 6.79
CA ALA A 382 17.05 -13.59 5.68
C ALA A 382 18.28 -12.66 5.52
N VAL A 383 18.77 -12.08 6.61
CA VAL A 383 19.98 -11.23 6.59
C VAL A 383 21.24 -12.04 6.25
N LYS A 384 21.37 -13.29 6.72
CA LYS A 384 22.50 -14.16 6.37
C LYS A 384 22.53 -14.49 4.88
N LEU A 385 21.37 -14.79 4.29
CA LEU A 385 21.22 -15.10 2.87
C LEU A 385 21.36 -13.86 1.98
N GLY A 386 20.91 -12.70 2.46
CA GLY A 386 21.02 -11.42 1.75
C GLY A 386 21.57 -10.30 2.64
N PRO A 387 22.89 -10.23 2.89
CA PRO A 387 23.48 -9.23 3.79
C PRO A 387 23.25 -7.77 3.38
N LYS A 388 23.01 -7.54 2.08
CA LYS A 388 22.69 -6.22 1.49
C LYS A 388 21.18 -6.02 1.24
N SER A 389 20.32 -6.95 1.65
CA SER A 389 18.87 -6.81 1.48
C SER A 389 18.32 -5.80 2.48
N THR A 390 17.88 -4.64 1.98
CA THR A 390 17.24 -3.61 2.81
C THR A 390 15.97 -4.12 3.46
N ALA A 391 15.16 -4.90 2.74
CA ALA A 391 13.94 -5.52 3.26
C ALA A 391 14.22 -6.46 4.45
N ALA A 392 15.26 -7.31 4.36
CA ALA A 392 15.63 -8.22 5.43
C ALA A 392 16.07 -7.47 6.71
N HIS A 393 16.88 -6.42 6.57
CA HIS A 393 17.31 -5.59 7.70
C HIS A 393 16.16 -4.78 8.31
N VAL A 394 15.21 -4.27 7.51
CA VAL A 394 14.02 -3.60 8.04
C VAL A 394 13.16 -4.57 8.85
N ASN A 395 12.92 -5.78 8.35
CA ASN A 395 12.11 -6.77 9.06
C ASN A 395 12.81 -7.23 10.35
N LEU A 396 14.14 -7.43 10.31
CA LEU A 396 14.93 -7.73 11.50
C LEU A 396 14.82 -6.60 12.53
N GLY A 397 15.02 -5.35 12.11
CA GLY A 397 14.94 -4.19 13.01
C GLY A 397 13.55 -4.03 13.63
N THR A 398 12.48 -4.28 12.86
CA THR A 398 11.09 -4.18 13.34
C THR A 398 10.81 -5.25 14.39
N CYS A 399 11.18 -6.50 14.12
CA CYS A 399 11.06 -7.61 15.06
C CYS A 399 11.85 -7.35 16.36
N LEU A 400 13.08 -6.85 16.26
CA LEU A 400 13.90 -6.46 17.42
C LEU A 400 13.27 -5.31 18.21
N MET A 401 12.63 -4.35 17.54
CA MET A 401 11.96 -3.22 18.17
C MET A 401 10.72 -3.63 18.97
N GLU A 402 9.98 -4.63 18.49
CA GLU A 402 8.83 -5.22 19.19
C GLU A 402 9.27 -6.05 20.42
N MET A 403 10.40 -6.75 20.32
CA MET A 403 11.05 -7.41 21.47
C MET A 403 11.69 -6.45 22.48
N GLY A 404 11.69 -5.14 22.20
CA GLY A 404 12.35 -4.13 23.04
C GLY A 404 13.89 -4.14 22.97
N ARG A 405 14.49 -4.84 22.00
CA ARG A 405 15.94 -4.88 21.72
C ARG A 405 16.36 -3.69 20.86
N LEU A 406 16.10 -2.50 21.39
CA LEU A 406 16.11 -1.25 20.62
C LEU A 406 17.48 -0.91 20.02
N SER A 407 18.57 -1.15 20.73
CA SER A 407 19.92 -0.85 20.22
C SER A 407 20.28 -1.71 19.00
N GLU A 408 19.85 -2.97 19.00
CA GLU A 408 20.07 -3.86 17.86
C GLU A 408 19.16 -3.48 16.69
N ALA A 409 17.91 -3.10 16.98
CA ALA A 409 17.00 -2.56 15.97
C ALA A 409 17.58 -1.34 15.25
N VAL A 410 18.12 -0.37 16.02
CA VAL A 410 18.82 0.80 15.46
C VAL A 410 19.97 0.37 14.56
N SER A 411 20.80 -0.58 14.97
CA SER A 411 21.92 -1.08 14.14
C SER A 411 21.45 -1.69 12.81
N SER A 412 20.37 -2.48 12.82
CA SER A 412 19.77 -3.03 11.60
C SER A 412 19.25 -1.92 10.68
N PHE A 413 18.53 -0.93 11.22
CA PHE A 413 18.04 0.19 10.41
C PHE A 413 19.14 1.13 9.92
N GLU A 414 20.20 1.36 10.72
CA GLU A 414 21.39 2.12 10.29
C GLU A 414 22.11 1.42 9.13
N THR A 415 22.10 0.09 9.11
CA THR A 415 22.62 -0.67 7.94
C THR A 415 21.79 -0.37 6.69
N VAL A 416 20.46 -0.31 6.81
CA VAL A 416 19.58 0.10 5.70
C VAL A 416 19.89 1.53 5.26
N ALA A 417 20.01 2.48 6.19
CA ALA A 417 20.33 3.88 5.88
C ALA A 417 21.73 4.06 5.26
N LYS A 418 22.69 3.14 5.52
CA LYS A 418 24.00 3.12 4.85
C LYS A 418 23.90 2.57 3.42
N LEU A 419 23.07 1.56 3.19
CA LEU A 419 22.84 0.97 1.87
C LEU A 419 22.02 1.90 0.97
N ASP A 420 21.04 2.59 1.55
CA ASP A 420 20.19 3.57 0.90
C ASP A 420 19.94 4.77 1.86
N PRO A 421 20.71 5.86 1.70
CA PRO A 421 20.57 7.08 2.49
C PRO A 421 19.24 7.82 2.34
N HIS A 422 18.43 7.46 1.33
CA HIS A 422 17.10 8.02 1.09
C HIS A 422 15.98 7.05 1.50
N HIS A 423 16.32 5.96 2.20
CA HIS A 423 15.35 4.98 2.67
C HIS A 423 14.48 5.52 3.82
N ARG A 424 13.39 6.21 3.47
CA ARG A 424 12.46 6.89 4.40
C ARG A 424 12.07 6.05 5.62
N ARG A 425 11.59 4.81 5.41
CA ARG A 425 11.13 3.93 6.49
C ARG A 425 12.25 3.57 7.50
N ALA A 426 13.50 3.58 7.07
CA ALA A 426 14.63 3.31 7.97
C ALA A 426 14.85 4.48 8.91
N HIS A 427 14.88 5.72 8.39
CA HIS A 427 15.02 6.92 9.22
C HIS A 427 13.90 7.07 10.25
N ILE A 428 12.65 6.75 9.88
CA ILE A 428 11.51 6.78 10.79
C ILE A 428 11.69 5.76 11.92
N ASN A 429 12.00 4.51 11.58
CA ASN A 429 12.17 3.47 12.59
C ASN A 429 13.40 3.73 13.49
N ILE A 430 14.48 4.31 12.96
CA ILE A 430 15.62 4.77 13.76
C ILE A 430 15.16 5.84 14.75
N SER A 431 14.44 6.87 14.29
CA SER A 431 13.96 7.95 15.16
C SER A 431 13.07 7.43 16.28
N ALA A 432 12.13 6.54 15.98
CA ALA A 432 11.25 5.92 16.98
C ALA A 432 12.02 5.09 18.02
N ALA A 433 12.95 4.25 17.57
CA ALA A 433 13.77 3.42 18.45
C ALA A 433 14.72 4.27 19.33
N LEU A 434 15.32 5.32 18.77
CA LEU A 434 16.20 6.24 19.50
C LEU A 434 15.45 7.05 20.56
N THR A 435 14.21 7.47 20.28
CA THR A 435 13.34 8.13 21.26
C THR A 435 13.07 7.21 22.46
N ARG A 436 12.76 5.92 22.21
CA ARG A 436 12.58 4.92 23.27
C ARG A 436 13.86 4.65 24.07
N LEU A 437 15.03 4.83 23.47
CA LEU A 437 16.35 4.76 24.11
C LEU A 437 16.78 6.07 24.84
N GLY A 438 15.97 7.13 24.78
CA GLY A 438 16.32 8.43 25.37
C GLY A 438 17.42 9.18 24.60
N ARG A 439 17.67 8.84 23.33
CA ARG A 439 18.66 9.48 22.43
C ARG A 439 17.97 10.52 21.53
N ILE A 440 17.36 11.51 22.16
CA ILE A 440 16.44 12.47 21.53
C ILE A 440 17.10 13.26 20.38
N ASP A 441 18.32 13.77 20.55
CA ASP A 441 18.95 14.61 19.52
C ASP A 441 19.20 13.85 18.21
N LYS A 442 19.61 12.58 18.33
CA LYS A 442 19.76 11.70 17.17
C LYS A 442 18.40 11.34 16.56
N ALA A 443 17.37 11.13 17.38
CA ALA A 443 16.02 10.88 16.88
C ALA A 443 15.50 12.06 16.04
N ILE A 444 15.68 13.29 16.52
CA ILE A 444 15.36 14.53 15.81
C ILE A 444 16.10 14.62 14.47
N ALA A 445 17.40 14.31 14.45
CA ALA A 445 18.18 14.34 13.21
C ALA A 445 17.64 13.36 12.16
N HIS A 446 17.29 12.14 12.55
CA HIS A 446 16.70 11.15 11.64
C HIS A 446 15.28 11.52 11.21
N ALA A 447 14.44 12.06 12.10
CA ALA A 447 13.11 12.55 11.74
C ALA A 447 13.18 13.69 10.71
N ARG A 448 14.10 14.65 10.88
CA ARG A 448 14.36 15.71 9.90
C ARG A 448 14.84 15.15 8.55
N GLN A 449 15.66 14.11 8.54
CA GLN A 449 16.09 13.47 7.29
C GLN A 449 14.91 12.77 6.58
N ALA A 450 14.03 12.10 7.34
CA ALA A 450 12.83 11.49 6.79
C ALA A 450 11.87 12.55 6.18
N LEU A 451 11.73 13.71 6.82
CA LEU A 451 10.93 14.83 6.30
C LEU A 451 11.51 15.48 5.05
N LYS A 452 12.83 15.53 4.89
CA LYS A 452 13.44 15.97 3.61
C LYS A 452 13.05 15.06 2.44
N ILE A 453 12.79 13.78 2.70
CA ILE A 453 12.39 12.79 1.67
C ILE A 453 10.89 12.87 1.38
N ASN A 454 10.06 13.14 2.40
CA ASN A 454 8.62 13.31 2.25
C ASN A 454 8.11 14.46 3.14
N PRO A 455 8.10 15.70 2.64
CA PRO A 455 7.71 16.87 3.43
C PRO A 455 6.20 16.94 3.71
N ASP A 456 5.36 16.31 2.88
CA ASP A 456 3.90 16.37 3.01
C ASP A 456 3.31 15.37 4.00
N TRP A 457 4.15 14.77 4.86
CA TRP A 457 3.71 13.76 5.84
C TRP A 457 3.42 14.38 7.20
N ASP A 458 2.17 14.70 7.49
CA ASP A 458 1.75 15.40 8.70
C ASP A 458 2.00 14.62 10.00
N GLU A 459 1.84 13.29 10.02
CA GLU A 459 2.12 12.51 11.23
C GLU A 459 3.62 12.48 11.54
N LEU A 460 4.48 12.47 10.51
CA LEU A 460 5.93 12.53 10.72
C LEU A 460 6.38 13.91 11.21
N HIS A 461 5.78 15.00 10.71
CA HIS A 461 5.97 16.33 11.27
C HIS A 461 5.53 16.40 12.74
N SER A 462 4.36 15.85 13.07
CA SER A 462 3.86 15.79 14.45
C SER A 462 4.80 15.00 15.36
N ASN A 463 5.32 13.87 14.90
CA ASN A 463 6.33 13.10 15.64
C ASN A 463 7.60 13.90 15.90
N LEU A 464 8.09 14.69 14.93
CA LEU A 464 9.22 15.59 15.14
C LEU A 464 8.91 16.61 16.24
N LEU A 465 7.75 17.28 16.20
CA LEU A 465 7.33 18.23 17.23
C LEU A 465 7.25 17.59 18.61
N PHE A 466 6.75 16.36 18.70
CA PHE A 466 6.76 15.58 19.93
C PHE A 466 8.17 15.24 20.42
N TYR A 467 9.13 14.96 19.52
CA TYR A 467 10.51 14.73 19.92
C TYR A 467 11.18 16.02 20.42
N LEU A 468 10.88 17.16 19.80
CA LEU A 468 11.42 18.45 20.19
C LEU A 468 10.98 18.85 21.62
N THR A 469 9.78 18.49 22.07
CA THR A 469 9.37 18.72 23.48
C THR A 469 10.17 17.91 24.51
N HIS A 470 10.91 16.89 24.08
CA HIS A 470 11.81 16.11 24.92
C HIS A 470 13.26 16.61 24.85
N SER A 471 13.57 17.53 23.93
CA SER A 471 14.92 18.07 23.76
C SER A 471 15.23 19.10 24.85
N GLN A 472 16.44 19.04 25.38
CA GLN A 472 16.95 20.02 26.35
C GLN A 472 17.62 21.21 25.68
N ASP A 473 18.07 21.04 24.43
CA ASP A 473 18.88 22.01 23.73
C ASP A 473 18.03 22.99 22.92
N ILE A 474 16.76 22.65 22.67
CA ILE A 474 15.86 23.55 21.96
C ILE A 474 15.41 24.70 22.86
N ASP A 475 15.56 25.92 22.35
CA ASP A 475 14.98 27.09 23.01
C ASP A 475 13.47 27.21 22.74
N VAL A 476 12.78 27.97 23.60
CA VAL A 476 11.31 28.12 23.55
C VAL A 476 10.83 28.75 22.24
N ALA A 477 11.55 29.73 21.69
CA ALA A 477 11.15 30.42 20.47
C ALA A 477 11.36 29.53 19.24
N ALA A 478 12.45 28.77 19.20
CA ALA A 478 12.71 27.77 18.17
C ALA A 478 11.65 26.65 18.21
N LEU A 479 11.25 26.19 19.40
CA LEU A 479 10.17 25.20 19.52
C LEU A 479 8.86 25.74 18.94
N LEU A 480 8.45 26.96 19.29
CA LEU A 480 7.26 27.60 18.71
C LEU A 480 7.39 27.76 17.19
N ALA A 481 8.55 28.18 16.69
CA ALA A 481 8.78 28.35 15.27
C ALA A 481 8.59 27.03 14.48
N GLU A 482 8.99 25.88 15.05
CA GLU A 482 8.75 24.58 14.41
C GLU A 482 7.25 24.23 14.37
N HIS A 483 6.47 24.59 15.39
CA HIS A 483 5.00 24.43 15.35
C HIS A 483 4.36 25.35 14.32
N LEU A 484 4.83 26.59 14.20
CA LEU A 484 4.33 27.53 13.19
C LEU A 484 4.63 27.05 11.76
N LYS A 485 5.78 26.40 11.54
CA LYS A 485 6.10 25.77 10.24
C LYS A 485 5.13 24.64 9.88
N TYR A 486 4.64 23.89 10.87
CA TYR A 486 3.60 22.90 10.63
C TYR A 486 2.32 23.56 10.10
N ALA A 487 1.87 24.64 10.73
CA ALA A 487 0.70 25.39 10.24
C ALA A 487 0.95 26.07 8.88
N GLU A 488 2.14 26.60 8.64
CA GLU A 488 2.50 27.15 7.33
C GLU A 488 2.36 26.10 6.22
N HIS A 489 2.76 24.86 6.48
CA HIS A 489 2.70 23.78 5.50
C HIS A 489 1.30 23.19 5.33
N PHE A 490 0.63 22.84 6.45
CA PHE A 490 -0.61 22.06 6.41
C PHE A 490 -1.89 22.88 6.53
N GLU A 491 -1.83 24.11 7.03
CA GLU A 491 -3.01 24.96 7.22
C GLU A 491 -3.05 26.13 6.24
N ALA A 492 -1.94 26.82 5.98
CA ALA A 492 -1.94 28.02 5.13
C ALA A 492 -2.60 27.79 3.75
N PRO A 493 -2.40 26.64 3.06
CA PRO A 493 -3.09 26.35 1.80
C PRO A 493 -4.61 26.19 1.92
N LEU A 494 -5.13 25.93 3.12
CA LEU A 494 -6.54 25.62 3.38
C LEU A 494 -7.35 26.85 3.85
N ARG A 495 -6.69 27.91 4.34
CA ARG A 495 -7.36 29.06 4.98
C ARG A 495 -8.37 29.77 4.09
N ALA A 496 -8.06 29.90 2.80
CA ALA A 496 -8.95 30.55 1.84
C ALA A 496 -10.28 29.80 1.65
N ALA A 497 -10.32 28.51 1.99
CA ALA A 497 -11.49 27.63 1.87
C ALA A 497 -12.16 27.32 3.22
N TRP A 498 -11.82 28.04 4.29
CA TRP A 498 -12.50 27.87 5.57
C TRP A 498 -14.01 28.18 5.43
N PRO A 499 -14.87 27.33 6.01
CA PRO A 499 -16.31 27.47 5.84
C PRO A 499 -16.83 28.72 6.54
N GLN A 500 -17.88 29.31 5.96
CA GLN A 500 -18.72 30.24 6.72
C GLN A 500 -19.61 29.41 7.65
N HIS A 501 -19.31 29.43 8.93
CA HIS A 501 -20.07 28.67 9.92
C HIS A 501 -21.52 29.17 10.03
N ALA A 502 -22.46 28.30 9.63
CA ALA A 502 -23.91 28.57 9.64
C ALA A 502 -24.58 28.26 10.99
N ASN A 503 -23.81 27.90 12.03
CA ASN A 503 -24.33 27.59 13.35
C ASN A 503 -25.16 28.78 13.90
N VAL A 504 -26.33 28.48 14.48
CA VAL A 504 -27.23 29.51 15.03
C VAL A 504 -26.55 30.22 16.20
N ARG A 505 -26.44 31.55 16.11
CA ARG A 505 -25.83 32.43 17.13
C ARG A 505 -26.77 32.74 18.30
N ASP A 506 -27.31 31.71 18.93
CA ASP A 506 -28.05 31.82 20.19
C ASP A 506 -27.09 31.57 21.37
N PRO A 507 -26.83 32.55 22.25
CA PRO A 507 -25.88 32.41 23.35
C PRO A 507 -26.26 31.34 24.39
N GLU A 508 -27.54 31.01 24.55
CA GLU A 508 -28.07 30.15 25.63
C GLU A 508 -28.59 28.79 25.16
N ARG A 509 -28.66 28.55 23.85
CA ARG A 509 -29.10 27.24 23.34
C ARG A 509 -28.23 26.08 23.81
N ARG A 510 -28.77 24.87 23.67
CA ARG A 510 -28.01 23.62 23.84
C ARG A 510 -26.86 23.58 22.82
N LEU A 511 -25.65 23.24 23.29
CA LEU A 511 -24.43 23.21 22.47
C LEU A 511 -24.04 21.79 22.09
N ARG A 512 -23.63 21.59 20.84
CA ARG A 512 -23.01 20.36 20.36
C ARG A 512 -21.50 20.42 20.53
N ILE A 513 -20.97 19.55 21.38
CA ILE A 513 -19.54 19.47 21.69
C ILE A 513 -18.98 18.20 21.07
N GLY A 514 -18.10 18.35 20.08
CA GLY A 514 -17.44 17.24 19.39
C GLY A 514 -16.08 16.94 20.01
N PHE A 515 -15.81 15.70 20.38
CA PHE A 515 -14.49 15.25 20.84
C PHE A 515 -13.84 14.36 19.76
N VAL A 516 -12.62 14.69 19.34
CA VAL A 516 -11.88 13.93 18.32
C VAL A 516 -10.62 13.34 18.95
N SER A 517 -10.44 12.03 18.84
CA SER A 517 -9.25 11.38 19.40
C SER A 517 -9.01 9.99 18.83
N ALA A 518 -7.74 9.62 18.72
CA ALA A 518 -7.32 8.24 18.47
C ALA A 518 -7.24 7.38 19.73
N ASP A 519 -7.39 7.98 20.91
CA ASP A 519 -6.99 7.39 22.18
C ASP A 519 -8.18 7.01 23.09
N LEU A 520 -9.38 6.86 22.53
CA LEU A 520 -10.63 6.55 23.27
C LEU A 520 -10.81 5.05 23.52
N TYR A 521 -9.76 4.42 24.02
CA TYR A 521 -9.70 3.03 24.46
C TYR A 521 -8.92 2.99 25.78
N ASN A 522 -8.52 1.83 26.29
CA ASN A 522 -7.71 1.69 27.51
C ASN A 522 -6.32 2.35 27.35
N HIS A 523 -6.30 3.67 27.50
CA HIS A 523 -5.21 4.59 27.24
C HIS A 523 -5.28 5.78 28.20
N ALA A 524 -4.15 6.46 28.40
CA ALA A 524 -4.02 7.55 29.37
C ALA A 524 -5.02 8.69 29.13
N VAL A 525 -5.22 9.11 27.87
CA VAL A 525 -6.18 10.17 27.52
C VAL A 525 -7.60 9.79 27.96
N ALA A 526 -8.05 8.59 27.61
CA ALA A 526 -9.37 8.10 28.02
C ALA A 526 -9.54 8.08 29.55
N HIS A 527 -8.53 7.63 30.31
CA HIS A 527 -8.61 7.62 31.78
C HIS A 527 -8.80 9.01 32.39
N PHE A 528 -8.21 10.05 31.79
CA PHE A 528 -8.34 11.43 32.27
C PHE A 528 -9.65 12.10 31.85
N ILE A 529 -10.13 11.83 30.64
CA ILE A 529 -11.34 12.47 30.10
C ILE A 529 -12.63 11.77 30.54
N THR A 530 -12.61 10.45 30.77
CA THR A 530 -13.81 9.66 31.10
C THR A 530 -14.57 10.23 32.31
N PRO A 531 -13.93 10.51 33.46
CA PRO A 531 -14.63 11.05 34.63
C PRO A 531 -15.25 12.43 34.37
N ILE A 532 -14.69 13.21 33.45
CA ILE A 532 -15.25 14.51 33.06
C ILE A 532 -16.48 14.29 32.17
N LEU A 533 -16.37 13.40 31.17
CA LEU A 533 -17.48 13.09 30.26
C LEU A 533 -18.68 12.47 30.97
N GLU A 534 -18.46 11.67 32.02
CA GLU A 534 -19.55 11.15 32.87
C GLU A 534 -20.42 12.28 33.45
N HIS A 535 -19.80 13.39 33.84
CA HIS A 535 -20.53 14.56 34.32
C HIS A 535 -21.12 15.40 33.18
N LEU A 536 -20.37 15.63 32.10
CA LEU A 536 -20.85 16.44 30.96
C LEU A 536 -22.03 15.78 30.22
N ALA A 537 -22.05 14.44 30.13
CA ALA A 537 -23.13 13.70 29.49
C ALA A 537 -24.48 13.87 30.21
N LEU A 538 -24.47 14.19 31.51
CA LEU A 538 -25.67 14.46 32.30
C LEU A 538 -26.18 15.90 32.15
N SER A 539 -25.41 16.81 31.53
CA SER A 539 -25.80 18.20 31.39
C SER A 539 -26.89 18.37 30.33
N PRO A 540 -28.06 18.95 30.66
CA PRO A 540 -29.12 19.21 29.68
C PRO A 540 -28.74 20.31 28.68
N ARG A 541 -27.66 21.05 28.94
CA ARG A 541 -27.19 22.17 28.11
C ARG A 541 -26.20 21.75 27.04
N LEU A 542 -25.73 20.50 27.08
CA LEU A 542 -24.74 19.97 26.15
C LEU A 542 -25.27 18.74 25.43
N GLU A 543 -24.83 18.55 24.20
CA GLU A 543 -24.98 17.33 23.41
C GLU A 543 -23.56 16.87 23.04
N ILE A 544 -23.18 15.69 23.53
CA ILE A 544 -21.81 15.16 23.40
C ILE A 544 -21.73 14.29 22.16
N VAL A 545 -20.86 14.67 21.23
CA VAL A 545 -20.55 13.92 20.00
C VAL A 545 -19.11 13.45 20.07
N ILE A 546 -18.86 12.17 19.78
CA ILE A 546 -17.52 11.59 19.79
C ILE A 546 -17.14 11.11 18.39
N TYR A 547 -15.95 11.51 17.93
CA TYR A 547 -15.29 11.05 16.70
C TYR A 547 -14.09 10.19 17.08
N ALA A 548 -14.30 8.87 17.11
CA ALA A 548 -13.29 7.89 17.50
C ALA A 548 -12.43 7.50 16.30
N ASN A 549 -11.13 7.81 16.36
CA ASN A 549 -10.16 7.56 15.31
C ASN A 549 -9.31 6.31 15.60
N SER A 550 -9.95 5.19 15.96
CA SER A 550 -9.26 3.98 16.43
C SER A 550 -10.09 2.73 16.19
N PHE A 551 -9.46 1.62 15.80
CA PHE A 551 -10.12 0.32 15.64
C PHE A 551 -10.31 -0.45 16.96
N HIS A 552 -9.81 0.07 18.08
CA HIS A 552 -9.88 -0.61 19.37
C HIS A 552 -11.31 -0.66 19.90
N ASP A 553 -11.74 -1.83 20.37
CA ASP A 553 -13.01 -2.04 21.07
C ASP A 553 -12.75 -2.81 22.38
N ASP A 554 -12.64 -2.04 23.47
CA ASP A 554 -12.47 -2.53 24.83
C ASP A 554 -13.49 -1.94 25.81
N HIS A 555 -13.42 -2.36 27.07
CA HIS A 555 -14.34 -1.91 28.12
C HIS A 555 -14.39 -0.38 28.32
N VAL A 556 -13.28 0.34 28.08
CA VAL A 556 -13.22 1.81 28.21
C VAL A 556 -13.92 2.46 27.02
N SER A 557 -13.61 2.01 25.80
CA SER A 557 -14.24 2.53 24.59
C SER A 557 -15.76 2.32 24.58
N ARG A 558 -16.25 1.16 25.06
CA ARG A 558 -17.69 0.86 25.18
C ARG A 558 -18.37 1.73 26.24
N HIS A 559 -17.70 2.00 27.34
CA HIS A 559 -18.21 2.92 28.36
C HIS A 559 -18.35 4.33 27.79
N LEU A 560 -17.30 4.85 27.14
CA LEU A 560 -17.33 6.15 26.46
C LEU A 560 -18.42 6.22 25.38
N HIS A 561 -18.62 5.15 24.62
CA HIS A 561 -19.71 5.04 23.66
C HIS A 561 -21.09 5.19 24.34
N GLY A 562 -21.26 4.64 25.54
CA GLY A 562 -22.48 4.79 26.33
C GLY A 562 -22.73 6.22 26.86
N LEU A 563 -21.68 7.04 26.96
CA LEU A 563 -21.78 8.45 27.40
C LEU A 563 -22.08 9.42 26.25
N ALA A 564 -21.80 9.03 25.00
CA ALA A 564 -22.01 9.88 23.84
C ALA A 564 -23.48 9.92 23.42
N HIS A 565 -23.95 11.11 23.04
CA HIS A 565 -25.24 11.25 22.36
C HIS A 565 -25.14 10.74 20.92
N ILE A 566 -23.99 10.98 20.28
CA ILE A 566 -23.65 10.48 18.94
C ILE A 566 -22.22 9.95 18.96
N TRP A 567 -22.02 8.72 18.51
CA TRP A 567 -20.70 8.13 18.28
C TRP A 567 -20.44 7.97 16.78
N ARG A 568 -19.27 8.45 16.32
CA ARG A 568 -18.81 8.36 14.94
C ARG A 568 -17.46 7.64 14.90
N GLN A 569 -17.43 6.54 14.16
CA GLN A 569 -16.22 5.78 13.87
C GLN A 569 -15.56 6.37 12.61
N VAL A 570 -14.37 6.97 12.74
CA VAL A 570 -13.80 7.87 11.69
C VAL A 570 -12.41 7.49 11.18
N GLU A 571 -11.85 6.36 11.63
CA GLU A 571 -10.52 5.87 11.26
C GLU A 571 -10.35 5.64 9.75
N LYS A 572 -11.43 5.31 9.05
CA LYS A 572 -11.43 5.10 7.59
C LYS A 572 -11.60 6.38 6.78
N LEU A 573 -11.97 7.49 7.43
CA LEU A 573 -12.20 8.75 6.74
C LEU A 573 -10.87 9.47 6.49
N THR A 574 -10.79 10.15 5.34
CA THR A 574 -9.76 11.16 5.08
C THR A 574 -9.99 12.38 5.98
N HIS A 575 -8.97 13.24 6.12
CA HIS A 575 -9.12 14.49 6.89
C HIS A 575 -10.18 15.43 6.33
N ALA A 576 -10.39 15.42 5.00
CA ALA A 576 -11.42 16.23 4.35
C ALA A 576 -12.83 15.69 4.64
N GLU A 577 -13.03 14.38 4.54
CA GLU A 577 -14.31 13.74 4.86
C GLU A 577 -14.67 13.90 6.35
N LEU A 578 -13.68 13.79 7.25
CA LEU A 578 -13.90 14.06 8.68
C LEU A 578 -14.34 15.51 8.91
N ALA A 579 -13.67 16.48 8.28
CA ALA A 579 -14.06 17.90 8.40
C ALA A 579 -15.49 18.15 7.86
N GLN A 580 -15.86 17.50 6.75
CA GLN A 580 -17.21 17.57 6.21
C GLN A 580 -18.23 16.93 7.14
N LEU A 581 -17.93 15.76 7.73
CA LEU A 581 -18.79 15.10 8.70
C LEU A 581 -19.04 15.99 9.93
N VAL A 582 -18.00 16.58 10.50
CA VAL A 582 -18.10 17.54 11.62
C VAL A 582 -18.99 18.73 11.27
N THR A 583 -18.84 19.28 10.06
CA THR A 583 -19.68 20.38 9.57
C THR A 583 -21.14 19.95 9.44
N SER A 584 -21.39 18.73 8.93
CA SER A 584 -22.73 18.18 8.74
C SER A 584 -23.44 17.84 10.05
N ASP A 585 -22.69 17.43 11.07
CA ASP A 585 -23.20 17.22 12.43
C ASP A 585 -23.48 18.56 13.16
N ALA A 586 -23.14 19.70 12.53
CA ALA A 586 -23.31 21.05 13.06
C ALA A 586 -22.67 21.23 14.45
N ILE A 587 -21.45 20.75 14.61
CA ILE A 587 -20.68 20.91 15.84
C ILE A 587 -20.41 22.38 16.12
N ASP A 588 -20.64 22.80 17.37
CA ASP A 588 -20.43 24.18 17.82
C ASP A 588 -19.01 24.38 18.33
N ILE A 589 -18.55 23.42 19.13
CA ILE A 589 -17.21 23.43 19.71
C ILE A 589 -16.59 22.07 19.47
N LEU A 590 -15.49 22.03 18.72
CA LEU A 590 -14.73 20.82 18.43
C LEU A 590 -13.47 20.77 19.29
N ILE A 591 -13.23 19.66 19.96
CA ILE A 591 -12.13 19.48 20.91
C ILE A 591 -11.23 18.35 20.42
N ASP A 592 -9.99 18.71 20.07
CA ASP A 592 -8.89 17.78 19.81
C ASP A 592 -8.35 17.26 21.14
N LEU A 593 -8.29 15.93 21.30
CA LEU A 593 -7.69 15.30 22.48
C LEU A 593 -6.31 14.66 22.19
N SER A 594 -5.80 14.77 20.97
CA SER A 594 -4.55 14.12 20.55
C SER A 594 -3.40 15.13 20.43
N GLY A 595 -3.61 16.27 19.77
CA GLY A 595 -2.55 17.21 19.41
C GLY A 595 -1.49 16.54 18.52
N HIS A 596 -0.20 16.85 18.69
CA HIS A 596 0.87 16.24 17.87
C HIS A 596 1.28 14.81 18.28
N THR A 597 0.38 14.03 18.89
CA THR A 597 0.62 12.60 19.18
C THR A 597 0.09 11.70 18.07
N GLY A 598 0.21 10.38 18.25
CA GLY A 598 -0.06 9.39 17.22
C GLY A 598 -1.51 9.41 16.71
N PHE A 599 -1.69 9.20 15.40
CA PHE A 599 -3.00 9.14 14.75
C PHE A 599 -3.90 10.36 15.01
N ASN A 600 -3.31 11.53 15.26
CA ASN A 600 -4.09 12.75 15.42
C ASN A 600 -4.82 13.14 14.13
N ARG A 601 -5.75 14.09 14.24
CA ARG A 601 -6.52 14.61 13.12
C ARG A 601 -6.36 16.12 12.93
N LEU A 602 -5.21 16.69 13.32
CA LEU A 602 -4.94 18.12 13.19
C LEU A 602 -5.15 18.68 11.76
N PRO A 603 -4.86 17.94 10.65
CA PRO A 603 -5.21 18.42 9.32
C PRO A 603 -6.72 18.57 9.05
N ALA A 604 -7.58 17.86 9.79
CA ALA A 604 -9.03 18.09 9.75
C ALA A 604 -9.40 19.38 10.51
N PHE A 605 -8.75 19.65 11.66
CA PHE A 605 -8.91 20.91 12.40
C PHE A 605 -8.38 22.12 11.62
N ALA A 606 -7.30 21.96 10.84
CA ALA A 606 -6.74 23.00 9.96
C ALA A 606 -7.71 23.47 8.87
N ARG A 607 -8.78 22.70 8.58
CA ARG A 607 -9.87 23.08 7.68
C ARG A 607 -10.95 23.93 8.36
N LYS A 608 -10.84 24.12 9.68
CA LYS A 608 -11.78 24.86 10.52
C LYS A 608 -13.23 24.39 10.32
N PRO A 609 -13.59 23.11 10.53
CA PRO A 609 -14.97 22.64 10.36
C PRO A 609 -15.97 23.14 11.41
N ALA A 610 -15.52 23.50 12.61
CA ALA A 610 -16.38 24.05 13.67
C ALA A 610 -16.02 25.51 13.99
N PRO A 611 -17.00 26.35 14.40
CA PRO A 611 -16.76 27.78 14.66
C PRO A 611 -15.75 28.00 15.78
N LEU A 612 -15.77 27.14 16.80
CA LEU A 612 -14.80 27.13 17.89
C LEU A 612 -14.08 25.79 17.92
N GLN A 613 -12.76 25.83 18.04
CA GLN A 613 -11.90 24.65 18.11
C GLN A 613 -10.91 24.76 19.27
N LEU A 614 -10.81 23.70 20.05
CA LEU A 614 -10.00 23.60 21.26
C LEU A 614 -9.03 22.43 21.13
N SER A 615 -7.80 22.56 21.63
CA SER A 615 -6.91 21.41 21.87
C SER A 615 -6.78 21.15 23.36
N TRP A 616 -6.72 19.88 23.74
CA TRP A 616 -6.67 19.45 25.13
C TRP A 616 -5.92 18.12 25.33
N ILE A 617 -5.16 18.08 26.42
CA ILE A 617 -4.55 16.97 27.16
C ILE A 617 -3.59 16.00 26.43
N GLY A 618 -3.83 15.58 25.19
CA GLY A 618 -3.00 14.57 24.51
C GLY A 618 -1.58 15.03 24.24
N TYR A 619 -1.41 16.32 23.92
CA TYR A 619 -0.13 16.94 23.61
C TYR A 619 0.12 18.14 24.54
N PRO A 620 1.21 18.15 25.33
CA PRO A 620 1.53 19.27 26.21
C PRO A 620 2.25 20.39 25.46
N GLY A 621 1.58 21.02 24.49
CA GLY A 621 2.11 22.14 23.71
C GLY A 621 1.08 22.71 22.75
N THR A 622 1.44 23.80 22.08
CA THR A 622 0.63 24.39 21.01
C THR A 622 0.49 23.45 19.82
N THR A 623 -0.63 23.51 19.11
CA THR A 623 -0.78 22.85 17.79
C THR A 623 -0.10 23.67 16.67
N GLY A 624 0.24 24.93 16.93
CA GLY A 624 0.75 25.88 15.94
C GLY A 624 -0.31 26.39 14.96
N LEU A 625 -1.50 25.78 14.92
CA LEU A 625 -2.59 26.15 14.01
C LEU A 625 -3.24 27.47 14.44
N GLN A 626 -3.64 28.27 13.46
CA GLN A 626 -4.51 29.44 13.67
C GLN A 626 -5.99 29.04 13.73
N ALA A 627 -6.34 27.89 13.16
CA ALA A 627 -7.67 27.30 13.21
C ALA A 627 -8.04 26.84 14.63
N MET A 628 -7.05 26.63 15.51
CA MET A 628 -7.26 26.26 16.90
C MET A 628 -7.38 27.54 17.75
N ASP A 629 -8.57 27.79 18.30
CA ASP A 629 -8.84 29.06 19.00
C ASP A 629 -8.32 29.03 20.44
N TYR A 630 -8.42 27.88 21.10
CA TYR A 630 -8.15 27.75 22.53
C TYR A 630 -7.36 26.48 22.86
N PHE A 631 -6.57 26.56 23.93
CA PHE A 631 -5.92 25.41 24.55
C PHE A 631 -6.41 25.28 25.99
N LEU A 632 -6.95 24.11 26.34
CA LEU A 632 -7.47 23.82 27.67
C LEU A 632 -6.32 23.48 28.62
N THR A 633 -6.25 24.21 29.73
CA THR A 633 -5.17 24.12 30.72
C THR A 633 -5.66 24.58 32.10
N ASP A 634 -4.79 24.87 33.05
CA ASP A 634 -5.11 25.42 34.36
C ASP A 634 -4.04 26.41 34.84
N ARG A 635 -4.37 27.15 35.91
CA ARG A 635 -3.50 28.20 36.47
C ARG A 635 -2.20 27.71 37.09
N HIS A 636 -2.10 26.44 37.45
CA HIS A 636 -0.87 25.87 38.02
C HIS A 636 0.05 25.37 36.90
N LEU A 637 -0.53 24.78 35.86
CA LEU A 637 0.19 24.28 34.68
C LEU A 637 0.69 25.42 33.79
N SER A 638 -0.18 26.40 33.51
CA SER A 638 0.16 27.57 32.72
C SER A 638 -0.30 28.87 33.41
N PRO A 639 0.40 29.30 34.48
CA PRO A 639 0.05 30.53 35.19
C PRO A 639 -0.08 31.74 34.24
N PRO A 640 -1.05 32.64 34.45
CA PRO A 640 -1.26 33.81 33.60
C PRO A 640 0.03 34.59 33.33
N GLY A 641 0.31 34.84 32.05
CA GLY A 641 1.46 35.61 31.58
C GLY A 641 2.78 34.85 31.54
N THR A 642 2.83 33.56 31.90
CA THR A 642 4.08 32.78 31.93
C THR A 642 4.36 31.99 30.67
N LEU A 643 3.34 31.34 30.12
CA LEU A 643 3.46 30.46 28.94
C LEU A 643 2.65 30.96 27.74
N ASP A 644 1.84 32.02 27.88
CA ASP A 644 0.91 32.49 26.85
C ASP A 644 1.59 32.76 25.50
N ALA A 645 2.82 33.29 25.51
CA ALA A 645 3.59 33.56 24.29
C ALA A 645 4.08 32.31 23.55
N GLN A 646 3.92 31.11 24.13
CA GLN A 646 4.32 29.83 23.54
C GLN A 646 3.17 29.14 22.77
N PHE A 647 1.99 29.77 22.73
CA PHE A 647 0.79 29.21 22.11
C PHE A 647 0.24 30.12 21.01
N THR A 648 -0.21 29.52 19.91
CA THR A 648 -1.07 30.21 18.95
C THR A 648 -2.48 30.34 19.50
N GLU A 649 -2.92 29.32 20.22
CA GLU A 649 -4.19 29.27 20.92
C GLU A 649 -4.26 30.25 22.11
N LYS A 650 -5.48 30.64 22.48
CA LYS A 650 -5.72 31.33 23.75
C LYS A 650 -5.87 30.35 24.89
N LEU A 651 -5.21 30.63 26.01
CA LEU A 651 -5.19 29.73 27.16
C LEU A 651 -6.48 29.87 27.96
N LEU A 652 -7.25 28.79 27.99
CA LEU A 652 -8.48 28.69 28.77
C LEU A 652 -8.20 27.85 30.01
N ARG A 653 -8.16 28.53 31.17
CA ARG A 653 -7.69 27.96 32.44
C ARG A 653 -8.86 27.45 33.28
N LEU A 654 -9.00 26.14 33.30
CA LEU A 654 -9.93 25.39 34.13
C LEU A 654 -9.47 25.34 35.60
N PRO A 655 -10.34 24.92 36.54
CA PRO A 655 -9.93 24.67 37.92
C PRO A 655 -8.76 23.67 38.05
N ALA A 656 -8.72 22.67 37.18
CA ALA A 656 -7.59 21.79 36.94
C ALA A 656 -7.67 21.23 35.51
N THR A 657 -6.53 20.97 34.87
CA THR A 657 -6.48 20.46 33.48
C THR A 657 -7.09 19.06 33.35
N ALA A 658 -6.94 18.21 34.37
CA ALA A 658 -7.43 16.83 34.38
C ALA A 658 -7.64 16.30 35.80
N PRO A 659 -8.65 15.42 36.02
CA PRO A 659 -8.81 14.71 37.29
C PRO A 659 -7.78 13.59 37.42
N PHE A 660 -7.41 13.22 38.64
CA PHE A 660 -6.68 11.98 38.90
C PHE A 660 -7.48 11.13 39.88
N LEU A 661 -7.99 10.00 39.40
CA LEU A 661 -8.68 9.01 40.22
C LEU A 661 -7.70 7.89 40.60
N PRO A 662 -7.40 7.71 41.89
CA PRO A 662 -6.45 6.70 42.33
C PRO A 662 -7.00 5.28 42.18
N SER A 663 -6.09 4.31 42.03
CA SER A 663 -6.46 2.89 42.01
C SER A 663 -7.04 2.44 43.37
N PRO A 664 -8.14 1.68 43.40
CA PRO A 664 -8.66 1.09 44.63
C PRO A 664 -7.71 0.05 45.23
N ASP A 665 -6.79 -0.51 44.43
CA ASP A 665 -5.79 -1.49 44.88
C ASP A 665 -4.54 -0.85 45.51
N ALA A 666 -4.52 0.49 45.66
CA ALA A 666 -3.39 1.19 46.26
C ALA A 666 -3.23 0.79 47.74
N PRO A 667 -2.04 0.33 48.18
CA PRO A 667 -1.83 -0.02 49.58
C PRO A 667 -1.85 1.22 50.48
N ASP A 668 -1.99 1.03 51.80
CA ASP A 668 -1.93 2.11 52.78
C ASP A 668 -0.57 2.80 52.79
N ILE A 669 -0.54 4.10 53.13
CA ILE A 669 0.69 4.88 53.22
C ILE A 669 1.55 4.35 54.37
N GLY A 670 2.75 3.85 54.05
CA GLY A 670 3.76 3.51 55.02
C GLY A 670 4.58 4.71 55.55
N PRO A 671 5.28 4.55 56.68
CA PRO A 671 6.25 5.54 57.16
C PRO A 671 7.42 5.69 56.17
N ALA A 672 8.18 6.77 56.28
CA ALA A 672 9.35 6.97 55.44
C ALA A 672 10.41 5.89 55.73
N PRO A 673 10.90 5.17 54.71
CA PRO A 673 11.84 4.06 54.90
C PRO A 673 13.18 4.49 55.50
N ALA A 674 13.61 5.74 55.30
CA ALA A 674 14.83 6.27 55.91
C ALA A 674 14.82 6.21 57.44
N LEU A 675 13.65 6.33 58.07
CA LEU A 675 13.51 6.26 59.53
C LEU A 675 13.84 4.87 60.09
N ALA A 676 13.63 3.82 59.30
CA ALA A 676 13.96 2.44 59.67
C ALA A 676 15.36 2.02 59.19
N ASN A 677 15.74 2.42 57.97
CA ASN A 677 16.94 1.93 57.31
C ASN A 677 18.20 2.76 57.60
N GLY A 678 18.06 3.97 58.14
CA GLY A 678 19.18 4.86 58.45
C GLY A 678 19.83 5.53 57.24
N TYR A 679 19.22 5.45 56.06
CA TYR A 679 19.66 6.14 54.85
C TYR A 679 18.49 6.58 53.98
N MET A 680 18.69 7.68 53.26
CA MET A 680 17.72 8.21 52.30
C MET A 680 17.66 7.37 51.02
N THR A 681 16.47 7.11 50.50
CA THR A 681 16.27 6.50 49.18
C THR A 681 15.55 7.48 48.26
N PHE A 682 16.26 7.94 47.23
CA PHE A 682 15.68 8.66 46.11
C PHE A 682 15.06 7.67 45.12
N GLY A 683 13.91 7.99 44.53
CA GLY A 683 13.20 7.09 43.61
C GLY A 683 12.83 7.75 42.30
N SER A 684 12.70 6.99 41.21
CA SER A 684 12.03 7.48 40.01
C SER A 684 11.25 6.35 39.34
N PHE A 685 9.99 6.64 38.99
CA PHE A 685 9.06 5.71 38.36
C PHE A 685 8.73 6.11 36.92
N ASN A 686 9.51 7.05 36.36
CA ASN A 686 9.33 7.52 35.00
C ASN A 686 9.78 6.46 33.98
N ARG A 687 9.05 6.38 32.86
CA ARG A 687 9.41 5.52 31.72
C ARG A 687 10.80 5.86 31.18
N ALA A 688 11.49 4.84 30.64
CA ALA A 688 12.86 4.97 30.12
C ALA A 688 13.05 6.13 29.11
N GLY A 689 12.06 6.43 28.27
CA GLY A 689 12.14 7.53 27.30
C GLY A 689 12.25 8.94 27.89
N LYS A 690 11.94 9.13 29.19
CA LYS A 690 12.18 10.40 29.91
C LYS A 690 13.56 10.45 30.58
N LEU A 691 14.29 9.33 30.60
CA LEU A 691 15.61 9.22 31.21
C LEU A 691 16.68 9.43 30.14
N ASN A 692 17.48 10.48 30.31
CA ASN A 692 18.57 10.82 29.42
C ASN A 692 19.86 11.08 30.22
N ARG A 693 20.95 11.40 29.53
CA ARG A 693 22.27 11.56 30.15
C ARG A 693 22.31 12.65 31.21
N SER A 694 21.71 13.80 30.93
CA SER A 694 21.73 14.94 31.85
C SER A 694 20.82 14.74 33.06
N VAL A 695 19.69 14.05 32.92
CA VAL A 695 18.87 13.62 34.07
C VAL A 695 19.70 12.75 35.01
N ILE A 696 20.37 11.72 34.47
CA ILE A 696 21.23 10.85 35.29
C ILE A 696 22.40 11.62 35.90
N ALA A 697 23.03 12.53 35.15
CA ALA A 697 24.11 13.36 35.67
C ALA A 697 23.66 14.25 36.84
N ARG A 698 22.46 14.86 36.74
CA ARG A 698 21.88 15.68 37.82
C ARG A 698 21.59 14.85 39.06
N TRP A 699 20.96 13.69 38.91
CA TRP A 699 20.69 12.79 40.03
C TRP A 699 21.99 12.28 40.66
N ALA A 700 23.01 11.99 39.84
CA ALA A 700 24.32 11.59 40.32
C ALA A 700 25.03 12.71 41.11
N LYS A 701 24.92 13.98 40.70
CA LYS A 701 25.39 15.12 41.51
C LYS A 701 24.76 15.11 42.91
N LEU A 702 23.45 14.91 43.00
CA LEU A 702 22.75 14.83 44.28
C LEU A 702 23.20 13.62 45.12
N LEU A 703 23.36 12.45 44.51
CA LEU A 703 23.86 11.25 45.19
C LEU A 703 25.31 11.40 45.68
N ARG A 704 26.13 12.23 45.03
CA ARG A 704 27.47 12.57 45.54
C ARG A 704 27.39 13.53 46.73
N LEU A 705 26.45 14.48 46.73
CA LEU A 705 26.20 15.39 47.86
C LEU A 705 25.62 14.68 49.08
N VAL A 706 24.91 13.56 48.90
CA VAL A 706 24.38 12.72 49.97
C VAL A 706 24.97 11.30 49.86
N PRO A 707 26.19 11.05 50.38
CA PRO A 707 26.94 9.82 50.11
C PRO A 707 26.26 8.52 50.56
N SER A 708 25.46 8.57 51.63
CA SER A 708 24.70 7.41 52.15
C SER A 708 23.43 7.11 51.35
N ALA A 709 22.95 8.06 50.53
CA ALA A 709 21.69 7.89 49.84
C ALA A 709 21.73 6.75 48.82
N ARG A 710 20.59 6.11 48.56
CA ARG A 710 20.42 5.13 47.50
C ARG A 710 19.46 5.65 46.44
N MET A 711 19.47 5.01 45.28
CA MET A 711 18.53 5.30 44.21
C MET A 711 17.80 4.06 43.72
N LEU A 712 16.48 4.18 43.63
CA LEU A 712 15.58 3.20 43.05
C LEU A 712 15.03 3.73 41.73
N VAL A 713 15.10 2.93 40.66
CA VAL A 713 14.47 3.25 39.37
C VAL A 713 13.55 2.10 38.97
N ALA A 714 12.25 2.37 38.85
CA ALA A 714 11.23 1.35 38.57
C ALA A 714 10.65 1.48 37.15
N ALA A 715 9.82 0.51 36.76
CA ALA A 715 9.17 0.43 35.44
C ALA A 715 10.16 0.32 34.27
N MET A 716 11.24 -0.44 34.47
CA MET A 716 12.21 -0.72 33.41
C MET A 716 11.71 -1.80 32.46
N PRO A 717 11.75 -1.57 31.13
CA PRO A 717 11.17 -2.49 30.16
C PRO A 717 11.91 -3.81 30.06
N ASN A 718 13.23 -3.81 30.27
CA ASN A 718 14.06 -5.00 30.19
C ASN A 718 15.40 -4.78 30.90
N LYS A 719 16.15 -5.87 31.09
CA LYS A 719 17.48 -5.86 31.71
C LYS A 719 18.47 -4.98 30.94
N GLN A 720 18.43 -4.98 29.61
CA GLN A 720 19.32 -4.17 28.76
C GLN A 720 19.20 -2.67 29.07
N THR A 721 17.98 -2.18 29.28
CA THR A 721 17.73 -0.78 29.65
C THR A 721 18.27 -0.47 31.04
N SER A 722 18.03 -1.34 32.02
CA SER A 722 18.58 -1.18 33.37
C SER A 722 20.12 -1.19 33.39
N ASP A 723 20.75 -2.08 32.62
CA ASP A 723 22.21 -2.18 32.51
C ASP A 723 22.81 -0.93 31.83
N MET A 724 22.13 -0.39 30.82
CA MET A 724 22.50 0.87 30.19
C MET A 724 22.46 2.03 31.19
N LEU A 725 21.37 2.18 31.96
CA LEU A 725 21.26 3.25 32.96
C LEU A 725 22.30 3.07 34.09
N ARG A 726 22.55 1.84 34.53
CA ARG A 726 23.61 1.53 35.49
C ARG A 726 24.98 1.97 34.97
N SER A 727 25.27 1.73 33.69
CA SER A 727 26.50 2.21 33.05
C SER A 727 26.58 3.74 33.06
N TRP A 728 25.47 4.45 32.87
CA TRP A 728 25.46 5.91 32.92
C TRP A 728 25.75 6.45 34.32
N PHE A 729 25.10 5.89 35.35
CA PHE A 729 25.41 6.23 36.74
C PHE A 729 26.86 5.91 37.12
N HIS A 730 27.40 4.78 36.64
CA HIS A 730 28.78 4.39 36.89
C HIS A 730 29.77 5.38 36.27
N GLN A 731 29.51 5.85 35.05
CA GLN A 731 30.32 6.89 34.40
C GLN A 731 30.27 8.23 35.17
N GLU A 732 29.18 8.48 35.90
CA GLU A 732 29.04 9.58 36.85
C GLU A 732 29.62 9.26 38.24
N GLY A 733 30.35 8.16 38.41
CA GLY A 733 30.99 7.81 39.69
C GLY A 733 30.05 7.31 40.78
N ILE A 734 28.84 6.83 40.44
CA ILE A 734 27.92 6.21 41.40
C ILE A 734 28.09 4.70 41.39
N ALA A 735 28.37 4.11 42.56
CA ALA A 735 28.54 2.67 42.72
C ALA A 735 27.23 1.91 42.47
N SER A 736 27.33 0.75 41.81
CA SER A 736 26.17 -0.10 41.47
C SER A 736 25.41 -0.60 42.71
N THR A 737 26.09 -0.72 43.86
CA THR A 737 25.52 -1.09 45.16
C THR A 737 24.55 -0.05 45.72
N ARG A 738 24.58 1.19 45.20
CA ARG A 738 23.62 2.25 45.56
C ARG A 738 22.38 2.27 44.66
N LEU A 739 22.30 1.39 43.67
CA LEU A 739 21.29 1.45 42.59
C LEU A 739 20.45 0.17 42.53
N THR A 740 19.15 0.31 42.75
CA THR A 740 18.15 -0.76 42.59
C THR A 740 17.26 -0.47 41.39
N PHE A 741 17.02 -1.49 40.55
CA PHE A 741 16.15 -1.37 39.38
C PHE A 741 15.03 -2.41 39.45
N TYR A 742 13.80 -1.98 39.16
CA TYR A 742 12.62 -2.86 39.07
C TYR A 742 12.03 -2.84 37.65
N GLY A 743 11.64 -4.02 37.18
CA GLY A 743 10.92 -4.19 35.92
C GLY A 743 9.44 -3.77 36.02
N TYR A 744 8.69 -3.98 34.94
CA TYR A 744 7.22 -3.88 34.98
C TYR A 744 6.62 -4.93 35.91
N THR A 745 5.57 -4.54 36.62
CA THR A 745 4.77 -5.40 37.50
C THR A 745 3.31 -4.93 37.50
N ASN A 746 2.40 -5.65 38.16
CA ASN A 746 1.00 -5.26 38.30
C ASN A 746 0.86 -3.94 39.09
N THR A 747 -0.30 -3.28 38.98
CA THR A 747 -0.55 -1.97 39.60
C THR A 747 -0.33 -1.95 41.11
N ARG A 748 -0.81 -2.98 41.84
CA ARG A 748 -0.68 -3.05 43.31
C ARG A 748 0.79 -3.10 43.74
N ASP A 749 1.57 -3.98 43.13
CA ASP A 749 2.99 -4.13 43.45
C ASP A 749 3.78 -2.89 43.01
N TYR A 750 3.46 -2.31 41.85
CA TYR A 750 4.06 -1.07 41.36
C TYR A 750 3.85 0.09 42.34
N LEU A 751 2.62 0.26 42.86
CA LEU A 751 2.33 1.26 43.87
C LEU A 751 3.06 0.95 45.18
N GLY A 752 3.09 -0.31 45.59
CA GLY A 752 3.82 -0.77 46.79
C GLY A 752 5.33 -0.49 46.77
N LEU A 753 5.97 -0.43 45.59
CA LEU A 753 7.38 -0.06 45.47
C LEU A 753 7.69 1.35 46.03
N HIS A 754 6.71 2.25 46.11
CA HIS A 754 6.87 3.59 46.70
C HIS A 754 7.19 3.54 48.21
N HIS A 755 6.89 2.44 48.90
CA HIS A 755 7.28 2.24 50.31
C HIS A 755 8.78 2.07 50.52
N GLN A 756 9.55 1.87 49.44
CA GLN A 756 11.01 1.86 49.47
C GLN A 756 11.62 3.23 49.16
N VAL A 757 10.81 4.26 48.94
CA VAL A 757 11.26 5.58 48.50
C VAL A 757 10.83 6.66 49.48
N ASP A 758 11.81 7.51 49.86
CA ASP A 758 11.57 8.68 50.70
C ASP A 758 11.13 9.88 49.87
N ILE A 759 11.84 10.14 48.76
CA ILE A 759 11.59 11.25 47.84
C ILE A 759 11.75 10.78 46.40
N CYS A 760 10.75 11.07 45.57
CA CYS A 760 10.88 10.87 44.12
C CYS A 760 11.68 12.01 43.48
N LEU A 761 12.55 11.68 42.52
CA LEU A 761 13.25 12.64 41.69
C LEU A 761 12.61 12.65 40.30
N ASP A 762 12.26 13.84 39.86
CA ASP A 762 11.63 14.03 38.57
C ASP A 762 12.64 14.14 37.43
N THR A 763 12.11 14.01 36.20
CA THR A 763 12.83 14.21 34.95
C THR A 763 12.62 15.62 34.43
N SER A 764 13.57 16.14 33.64
CA SER A 764 13.43 17.42 32.92
C SER A 764 14.21 17.30 31.61
N PRO A 765 13.72 17.88 30.49
CA PRO A 765 12.75 18.97 30.39
C PRO A 765 11.30 18.49 30.36
N TYR A 766 11.09 17.17 30.24
CA TYR A 766 9.76 16.56 30.25
C TYR A 766 9.53 15.92 31.62
N THR A 767 8.64 16.50 32.43
CA THR A 767 8.40 16.09 33.82
C THR A 767 7.42 14.94 33.95
N SER A 768 7.28 14.39 35.15
CA SER A 768 6.27 13.38 35.49
C SER A 768 4.84 13.92 35.34
N GLY A 769 3.89 13.00 35.20
CA GLY A 769 2.45 13.29 35.12
C GLY A 769 1.71 12.30 36.02
N THR A 770 1.12 11.27 35.42
CA THR A 770 0.50 10.14 36.15
C THR A 770 1.41 9.53 37.22
N THR A 771 2.71 9.40 36.93
CA THR A 771 3.70 8.88 37.90
C THR A 771 3.91 9.82 39.10
N GLY A 772 3.78 11.13 38.90
CA GLY A 772 3.82 12.12 39.98
C GLY A 772 2.58 12.03 40.88
N PHE A 773 1.40 11.84 40.28
CA PHE A 773 0.18 11.57 41.03
C PHE A 773 0.24 10.25 41.82
N HIS A 774 0.78 9.17 41.25
CA HIS A 774 1.00 7.92 41.98
C HIS A 774 1.92 8.12 43.19
N ALA A 775 3.04 8.83 43.02
CA ALA A 775 3.95 9.12 44.12
C ALA A 775 3.23 9.91 45.23
N LEU A 776 2.50 10.96 44.88
CA LEU A 776 1.70 11.75 45.80
C LEU A 776 0.66 10.90 46.55
N TRP A 777 -0.07 10.04 45.82
CA TRP A 777 -1.08 9.15 46.40
C TRP A 777 -0.50 8.10 47.37
N MET A 778 0.74 7.69 47.12
CA MET A 778 1.50 6.79 47.98
C MET A 778 2.26 7.50 49.11
N GLY A 779 2.01 8.79 49.32
CA GLY A 779 2.64 9.58 50.37
C GLY A 779 4.12 9.88 50.12
N VAL A 780 4.58 9.87 48.87
CA VAL A 780 5.97 10.17 48.50
C VAL A 780 6.05 11.49 47.75
N PRO A 781 6.65 12.54 48.32
CA PRO A 781 6.82 13.81 47.61
C PRO A 781 7.82 13.67 46.46
N THR A 782 7.61 14.46 45.41
CA THR A 782 8.49 14.47 44.22
C THR A 782 9.24 15.80 44.15
N LEU A 783 10.57 15.77 44.24
CA LEU A 783 11.42 16.91 43.95
C LEU A 783 11.57 17.07 42.43
N THR A 784 11.08 18.20 41.91
CA THR A 784 11.08 18.51 40.48
C THR A 784 11.84 19.79 40.17
N LEU A 785 12.31 19.92 38.93
CA LEU A 785 12.90 21.15 38.41
C LEU A 785 11.90 21.80 37.46
N ARG A 786 11.43 23.00 37.78
CA ARG A 786 10.49 23.75 36.93
C ARG A 786 11.13 24.06 35.58
N GLY A 787 10.52 23.54 34.52
CA GLY A 787 10.98 23.76 33.15
C GLY A 787 10.56 25.11 32.58
N ARG A 788 10.92 25.34 31.31
CA ARG A 788 10.59 26.57 30.55
C ARG A 788 9.41 26.40 29.60
N THR A 789 8.98 25.17 29.38
CA THR A 789 7.91 24.78 28.45
C THR A 789 6.82 24.03 29.22
N LEU A 790 5.62 23.92 28.65
CA LEU A 790 4.48 23.24 29.28
C LEU A 790 4.81 21.80 29.77
N PRO A 791 5.52 20.93 29.01
CA PRO A 791 5.90 19.60 29.48
C PRO A 791 6.82 19.61 30.71
N GLY A 792 7.51 20.72 30.96
CA GLY A 792 8.36 20.93 32.13
C GLY A 792 7.65 21.54 33.34
N HIS A 793 6.36 21.85 33.20
CA HIS A 793 5.53 22.41 34.28
C HIS A 793 4.59 21.38 34.93
N VAL A 794 4.43 20.19 34.35
CA VAL A 794 3.37 19.24 34.77
C VAL A 794 3.50 18.86 36.24
N THR A 795 4.67 18.41 36.69
CA THR A 795 4.84 18.03 38.11
C THR A 795 4.76 19.25 39.03
N SER A 796 5.33 20.39 38.63
CA SER A 796 5.23 21.61 39.44
C SER A 796 3.78 22.05 39.62
N ALA A 797 2.93 21.85 38.61
CA ALA A 797 1.51 22.14 38.69
C ALA A 797 0.81 21.23 39.71
N ILE A 798 1.09 19.93 39.67
CA ILE A 798 0.55 18.94 40.63
C ILE A 798 0.93 19.31 42.07
N LEU A 799 2.19 19.68 42.29
CA LEU A 799 2.70 20.06 43.61
C LEU A 799 2.10 21.39 44.09
N SER A 800 2.00 22.39 43.22
CA SER A 800 1.40 23.69 43.55
C SER A 800 -0.08 23.53 43.91
N ALA A 801 -0.83 22.73 43.13
CA ALA A 801 -2.25 22.46 43.37
C ALA A 801 -2.51 21.75 44.71
N THR A 802 -1.49 21.10 45.30
CA THR A 802 -1.58 20.37 46.57
C THR A 802 -0.77 21.02 47.71
N GLY A 803 -0.30 22.26 47.50
CA GLY A 803 0.40 23.06 48.51
C GLY A 803 1.78 22.52 48.88
N LEU A 804 2.54 22.03 47.90
CA LEU A 804 3.86 21.40 48.04
C LEU A 804 4.95 22.16 47.26
N ASP A 805 4.84 23.49 47.17
CA ASP A 805 5.76 24.36 46.44
C ASP A 805 7.23 24.22 46.86
N GLU A 806 7.49 23.81 48.10
CA GLU A 806 8.83 23.58 48.64
C GLU A 806 9.62 22.47 47.90
N PHE A 807 8.93 21.59 47.16
CA PHE A 807 9.51 20.53 46.33
C PHE A 807 9.74 20.95 44.87
N ILE A 808 9.43 22.20 44.52
CA ILE A 808 9.63 22.74 43.17
C ILE A 808 10.93 23.54 43.14
N ALA A 809 11.96 23.03 42.47
CA ALA A 809 13.22 23.74 42.26
C ALA A 809 13.15 24.69 41.07
N LEU A 810 13.81 25.85 41.17
CA LEU A 810 13.84 26.86 40.10
C LEU A 810 15.00 26.65 39.10
N ASP A 811 16.12 26.12 39.58
CA ASP A 811 17.29 25.79 38.77
C ASP A 811 18.00 24.54 39.35
N GLU A 812 19.10 24.12 38.71
CA GLU A 812 19.85 22.95 39.16
C GLU A 812 20.49 23.15 40.54
N ALA A 813 20.93 24.37 40.88
CA ALA A 813 21.54 24.64 42.18
C ALA A 813 20.50 24.54 43.31
N ASP A 814 19.32 25.11 43.11
CA ASP A 814 18.18 24.99 44.03
C ASP A 814 17.72 23.53 44.15
N PHE A 815 17.70 22.77 43.05
CA PHE A 815 17.37 21.33 43.08
C PHE A 815 18.32 20.55 43.99
N LEU A 816 19.63 20.78 43.86
CA LEU A 816 20.64 20.11 44.68
C LEU A 816 20.56 20.54 46.15
N ALA A 817 20.37 21.84 46.42
CA ALA A 817 20.24 22.38 47.77
C ALA A 817 18.99 21.82 48.48
N LYS A 818 17.84 21.78 47.79
CA LYS A 818 16.60 21.19 48.32
C LYS A 818 16.77 19.70 48.59
N GLY A 819 17.34 18.95 47.65
CA GLY A 819 17.60 17.52 47.82
C GLY A 819 18.49 17.22 49.04
N GLN A 820 19.55 18.01 49.25
CA GLN A 820 20.41 17.88 50.41
C GLN A 820 19.69 18.24 51.72
N ARG A 821 18.92 19.35 51.73
CA ARG A 821 18.12 19.77 52.87
C ARG A 821 17.12 18.70 53.30
N PHE A 822 16.45 18.07 52.34
CA PHE A 822 15.50 17.00 52.60
C PHE A 822 16.17 15.77 53.20
N ALA A 823 17.33 15.36 52.68
CA ALA A 823 18.09 14.24 53.24
C ALA A 823 18.58 14.53 54.67
N SER A 824 18.83 15.80 55.00
CA SER A 824 19.32 16.23 56.32
C SER A 824 18.21 16.37 57.36
N ASN A 825 16.94 16.42 56.95
CA ASN A 825 15.80 16.70 57.83
C ASN A 825 14.60 15.80 57.49
N ILE A 826 14.85 14.50 57.34
CA ILE A 826 13.85 13.54 56.88
C ILE A 826 12.66 13.41 57.83
N ASP A 827 12.87 13.59 59.15
CA ASP A 827 11.80 13.53 60.15
C ASP A 827 10.70 14.57 59.86
N SER A 828 11.09 15.81 59.55
CA SER A 828 10.14 16.89 59.27
C SER A 828 9.31 16.61 58.00
N PHE A 829 9.93 16.08 56.95
CA PHE A 829 9.22 15.79 55.69
C PHE A 829 8.40 14.50 55.76
N SER A 830 8.80 13.55 56.61
CA SER A 830 8.05 12.31 56.84
C SER A 830 6.68 12.58 57.46
N ALA A 831 6.54 13.67 58.22
CA ALA A 831 5.25 14.10 58.78
C ALA A 831 4.23 14.51 57.71
N LEU A 832 4.65 14.82 56.48
CA LEU A 832 3.74 15.17 55.39
C LEU A 832 3.05 13.96 54.77
N ARG A 833 3.66 12.77 54.83
CA ARG A 833 3.20 11.57 54.09
C ARG A 833 1.73 11.22 54.35
N PRO A 834 1.23 11.18 55.61
CA PRO A 834 -0.15 10.80 55.88
C PRO A 834 -1.19 11.80 55.32
N ALA A 835 -0.83 13.08 55.23
CA ALA A 835 -1.73 14.14 54.77
C ALA A 835 -1.80 14.29 53.23
N MET A 836 -0.98 13.54 52.47
CA MET A 836 -0.88 13.73 51.02
C MET A 836 -2.16 13.34 50.27
N ARG A 837 -2.85 12.28 50.69
CA ARG A 837 -4.13 11.87 50.09
C ARG A 837 -5.21 12.94 50.28
N ASP A 838 -5.33 13.48 51.49
CA ASP A 838 -6.30 14.52 51.81
C ASP A 838 -6.03 15.79 51.00
N ARG A 839 -4.77 16.20 50.87
CA ARG A 839 -4.37 17.33 50.00
C ARG A 839 -4.80 17.11 48.55
N MET A 840 -4.60 15.90 48.02
CA MET A 840 -4.97 15.58 46.64
C MET A 840 -6.49 15.53 46.43
N ASN A 841 -7.24 14.93 47.36
CA ASN A 841 -8.70 14.86 47.31
C ASN A 841 -9.35 16.25 47.44
N ASN A 842 -8.76 17.13 48.24
CA ASN A 842 -9.25 18.50 48.43
C ASN A 842 -8.86 19.45 47.29
N ALA A 843 -7.86 19.10 46.48
CA ALA A 843 -7.52 19.84 45.27
C ALA A 843 -8.52 19.58 44.14
N ALA A 844 -8.64 20.52 43.20
CA ALA A 844 -9.53 20.36 42.04
C ALA A 844 -9.21 19.12 41.19
N THR A 845 -7.93 18.69 41.16
CA THR A 845 -7.50 17.44 40.50
C THR A 845 -8.16 16.19 41.09
N GLY A 846 -8.57 16.20 42.35
CA GLY A 846 -9.30 15.09 42.98
C GLY A 846 -10.82 15.14 42.75
N GLN A 847 -11.34 16.16 42.05
CA GLN A 847 -12.76 16.48 42.00
C GLN A 847 -13.27 16.60 40.55
N PRO A 848 -13.55 15.47 39.86
CA PRO A 848 -14.03 15.47 38.47
C PRO A 848 -15.23 16.39 38.22
N ALA A 849 -16.19 16.45 39.15
CA ALA A 849 -17.38 17.30 39.05
C ALA A 849 -17.03 18.79 38.96
N VAL A 850 -16.05 19.27 39.73
CA VAL A 850 -15.60 20.67 39.72
C VAL A 850 -14.94 21.02 38.38
N ILE A 851 -14.12 20.10 37.85
CA ILE A 851 -13.49 20.28 36.54
C ILE A 851 -14.54 20.30 35.43
N ALA A 852 -15.51 19.37 35.45
CA ALA A 852 -16.59 19.31 34.46
C ALA A 852 -17.47 20.57 34.48
N GLN A 853 -17.83 21.06 35.67
CA GLN A 853 -18.56 22.32 35.82
C GLN A 853 -17.77 23.51 35.30
N GLY A 854 -16.46 23.57 35.61
CA GLY A 854 -15.56 24.58 35.06
C GLY A 854 -15.50 24.50 33.53
N LEU A 855 -15.38 23.31 32.95
CA LEU A 855 -15.36 23.13 31.50
C LEU A 855 -16.68 23.58 30.85
N GLU A 856 -17.84 23.20 31.39
CA GLU A 856 -19.14 23.66 30.87
C GLU A 856 -19.27 25.18 30.90
N LEU A 857 -18.88 25.83 32.00
CA LEU A 857 -18.85 27.29 32.12
C LEU A 857 -17.93 27.91 31.06
N ALA A 858 -16.75 27.32 30.86
CA ALA A 858 -15.80 27.80 29.87
C ALA A 858 -16.34 27.71 28.45
N LEU A 859 -16.91 26.54 28.08
CA LEU A 859 -17.54 26.30 26.78
C LEU A 859 -18.67 27.30 26.52
N ARG A 860 -19.51 27.56 27.52
CA ARG A 860 -20.56 28.58 27.44
C ARG A 860 -19.97 29.98 27.25
N SER A 861 -18.90 30.31 27.97
CA SER A 861 -18.25 31.62 27.92
C SER A 861 -17.72 31.93 26.52
N ILE A 862 -16.98 30.99 25.93
CA ILE A 862 -16.41 31.17 24.59
C ILE A 862 -17.49 31.17 23.51
N TRP A 863 -18.56 30.40 23.70
CA TRP A 863 -19.71 30.41 22.81
C TRP A 863 -20.42 31.77 22.78
N ARG A 864 -20.73 32.34 23.97
CA ARG A 864 -21.32 33.69 24.09
C ARG A 864 -20.48 34.74 23.37
N ARG A 865 -19.14 34.67 23.51
CA ARG A 865 -18.21 35.56 22.81
C ARG A 865 -18.28 35.41 21.30
N TRP A 866 -18.31 34.17 20.80
CA TRP A 866 -18.44 33.90 19.37
C TRP A 866 -19.78 34.43 18.81
N CYS A 867 -20.90 34.21 19.52
CA CYS A 867 -22.19 34.77 19.14
C CYS A 867 -22.14 36.31 19.04
N ALA A 868 -21.46 36.96 20.00
CA ALA A 868 -21.23 38.40 20.02
C ALA A 868 -20.17 38.90 19.01
N GLY A 869 -19.54 38.02 18.23
CA GLY A 869 -18.50 38.39 17.27
C GLY A 869 -17.19 38.87 17.90
N LEU A 870 -16.95 38.54 19.18
CA LEU A 870 -15.74 38.93 19.89
C LEU A 870 -14.59 37.95 19.62
N PRO A 871 -13.33 38.43 19.55
CA PRO A 871 -12.18 37.57 19.34
C PRO A 871 -11.89 36.65 20.53
N ALA A 872 -11.15 35.56 20.31
CA ALA A 872 -10.67 34.71 21.38
C ALA A 872 -9.69 35.46 22.31
N ILE A 873 -9.80 35.23 23.63
CA ILE A 873 -8.91 35.78 24.66
C ILE A 873 -8.57 34.70 25.69
N SER A 874 -7.40 34.77 26.33
CA SER A 874 -7.05 33.90 27.46
C SER A 874 -7.77 34.37 28.73
N PHE A 875 -8.31 33.45 29.54
CA PHE A 875 -8.94 33.78 30.83
C PHE A 875 -9.01 32.58 31.80
N ASP A 876 -9.24 32.88 33.08
CA ASP A 876 -9.49 31.91 34.15
C ASP A 876 -11.00 31.77 34.40
N VAL A 877 -11.50 30.54 34.42
CA VAL A 877 -12.94 30.25 34.51
C VAL A 877 -13.54 30.51 35.90
N GLY A 878 -12.69 30.73 36.92
CA GLY A 878 -13.10 30.99 38.31
C GLY A 878 -13.05 32.46 38.76
N ASP A 879 -12.28 33.32 38.09
CA ASP A 879 -12.02 34.70 38.54
C ASP A 879 -12.90 35.76 37.84
N THR A 880 -13.70 35.36 36.86
CA THR A 880 -14.54 36.28 36.09
C THR A 880 -16.01 35.89 36.13
N VAL A 881 -16.78 36.67 36.89
CA VAL A 881 -18.04 37.20 36.36
C VAL A 881 -17.68 37.77 35.01
N ILE A 882 -18.03 37.07 33.92
CA ILE A 882 -17.98 37.62 32.58
C ILE A 882 -18.80 38.91 32.68
N ALA A 883 -18.16 40.06 32.56
CA ALA A 883 -18.84 41.33 32.47
C ALA A 883 -19.97 41.15 31.46
N GLU A 884 -21.21 41.21 31.93
CA GLU A 884 -22.36 41.34 31.06
C GLU A 884 -22.02 42.50 30.09
N PRO A 885 -22.29 42.35 28.79
CA PRO A 885 -22.21 43.49 27.91
C PRO A 885 -23.12 44.55 28.51
N ALA A 886 -22.57 45.73 28.81
CA ALA A 886 -23.37 46.87 29.20
C ALA A 886 -24.47 47.04 28.14
N ALA A 887 -25.73 46.93 28.56
CA ALA A 887 -26.85 47.36 27.75
C ALA A 887 -26.83 48.90 27.69
N GLY A 888 -26.70 49.47 26.49
CA GLY A 888 -26.64 50.92 26.21
C GLY A 888 -25.22 51.37 25.87
N ASP A 889 -24.93 52.01 24.73
CA ASP A 889 -25.74 52.94 23.92
C ASP A 889 -25.81 52.61 22.42
#